data_AF-A0A3N5LDN1-F1
#
_entry.id   AF-A0A3N5LDN1-F1
#
_cell.length_a   1.000
_cell.length_b   1.000
_cell.length_c   1.000
_cell.angle_alpha   90.00
_cell.angle_beta   90.00
_cell.angle_gamma   90.00
#
_symmetry.space_group_name_H-M   'P 1'
#
loop_
_entity.id
_entity.type
_entity.pdbx_description
1 polymer ?
#
loop_
_entity_poly.entity_id
_entity_poly.type
_entity_poly.pdbx_seq_one_letter_code
_entity_poly.pdbx_strand_id
1 'polypeptide(L)'
;MNKKSLFIFLIIVSLVFMFSILLINSDKNTVNKQDTKKENFSTMSVCPPFNLYDENGNIIDPVNNINANVPYSPKQTCGKCHDYEKITKGFHFQQGRGEKPTEEMSKRYQWVTSPGVYGGNWCSPAPLYRKLAFKQNKSAGDIDMTSFEYITATCGYCHPGGGSLEYDRDNIRYDKKMQDSTNKLTAGGDNGLDGDFYKARWSETGVIEADCMLCHLPEYDYKKRNAMIDSLNFKWTATEGSGLGKVEGSVKSGETVKVTYDIFKFDLDGKLSMHFVREPRNETCLNCHAKPDWKKKGTDFSSRRDVHIAVGLKCVDCHPAGSSTSNELIRGKEEHNFGKGDDPGGFVRNDLDNTVRTCENCHIDGYLNAPQAKHSWLPPLHLEKIACQTCHIPEKSVKSALVQVSDVYNNGPKISPPAKHIWTFYDQNMNYWNHYGELNMFTARDMPTDEFKPEYVSYKDKIYPVNSVHSAWPGISTEGKEGLDQPKMKDIYTMWTAHLSDKSKFPLLDIITDDNGDKIPEVNKEEEIDAFIKSVNQRLIDLKYDMTGKKAVWVNNDRVYTDGKNFFTIEKNEFESSPYASVYKYSHNVFPAKTALGINGCTDCHSDNSGFFTSSVVKYPFGNDGKPITEPQYNRMGLSAIDVYLGIFREEYLKKVFYSLMILLAITFFIYLIIRLLGDNYLLKYSAGQVNFILFIIFTIMLMSGILIYLKPGLIEFVLPSKFILDSNHFLISVINFIISLLCIYIFSRFKGKTKSYKLIQNFIFLFLFTAAITGFLMLIQFNFIYPVVKYAYTLFDISQVFLTLFILITIYKFIFDLLNKPKLKISG
;
A
#
# COMPACT_ATOMS: atom_id res chain seq x y z
N MET A 1 -19.70 47.08 -35.75
CA MET A 1 -18.22 47.01 -35.68
C MET A 1 -17.62 47.97 -36.70
N ASN A 2 -16.70 48.85 -36.29
CA ASN A 2 -15.95 49.70 -37.21
C ASN A 2 -15.06 48.82 -38.12
N LYS A 3 -14.90 49.16 -39.41
CA LYS A 3 -14.06 48.44 -40.38
C LYS A 3 -12.64 48.13 -39.86
N LYS A 4 -12.09 48.96 -38.97
CA LYS A 4 -10.80 48.69 -38.28
C LYS A 4 -10.82 47.46 -37.37
N SER A 5 -11.94 47.17 -36.68
CA SER A 5 -12.05 46.02 -35.78
C SER A 5 -12.28 44.70 -36.52
N LEU A 6 -12.95 44.74 -37.69
CA LEU A 6 -13.11 43.55 -38.54
C LEU A 6 -11.78 43.14 -39.19
N PHE A 7 -10.94 44.12 -39.55
CA PHE A 7 -9.62 43.90 -40.12
C PHE A 7 -8.63 43.30 -39.09
N ILE A 8 -8.66 43.79 -37.84
CA ILE A 8 -7.84 43.22 -36.75
C ILE A 8 -8.29 41.81 -36.38
N PHE A 9 -9.60 41.54 -36.38
CA PHE A 9 -10.13 40.19 -36.14
C PHE A 9 -9.71 39.19 -37.23
N LEU A 10 -9.75 39.59 -38.51
CA LEU A 10 -9.30 38.75 -39.63
C LEU A 10 -7.78 38.49 -39.60
N ILE A 11 -6.96 39.45 -39.16
CA ILE A 11 -5.51 39.26 -39.00
C ILE A 11 -5.20 38.29 -37.85
N ILE A 12 -5.93 38.37 -36.72
CA ILE A 12 -5.74 37.46 -35.58
C ILE A 12 -6.16 36.03 -35.97
N VAL A 13 -7.28 35.86 -36.68
CA VAL A 13 -7.72 34.55 -37.17
C VAL A 13 -6.74 33.97 -38.20
N SER A 14 -6.16 34.80 -39.08
CA SER A 14 -5.15 34.37 -40.05
C SER A 14 -3.80 34.00 -39.41
N LEU A 15 -3.41 34.67 -38.31
CA LEU A 15 -2.19 34.37 -37.54
C LEU A 15 -2.33 33.07 -36.74
N VAL A 16 -3.51 32.80 -36.18
CA VAL A 16 -3.81 31.53 -35.49
C VAL A 16 -3.83 30.36 -36.48
N PHE A 17 -4.29 30.57 -37.71
CA PHE A 17 -4.29 29.55 -38.76
C PHE A 17 -2.89 29.26 -39.33
N MET A 18 -2.01 30.26 -39.45
CA MET A 18 -0.60 30.06 -39.84
C MET A 18 0.25 29.39 -38.75
N PHE A 19 -0.02 29.66 -37.46
CA PHE A 19 0.68 29.01 -36.34
C PHE A 19 0.28 27.54 -36.18
N SER A 20 -0.91 27.15 -36.65
CA SER A 20 -1.41 25.77 -36.63
C SER A 20 -0.79 24.88 -37.73
N ILE A 21 -0.18 25.47 -38.76
CA ILE A 21 0.44 24.76 -39.89
C ILE A 21 1.97 24.59 -39.71
N LEU A 22 2.57 25.23 -38.69
CA LEU A 22 3.99 25.13 -38.35
C LEU A 22 4.33 24.12 -37.24
N LEU A 23 3.34 23.31 -36.80
CA LEU A 23 3.51 22.23 -35.81
C LEU A 23 3.46 20.81 -36.42
N ILE A 24 3.54 20.69 -37.75
CA ILE A 24 3.58 19.41 -38.46
C ILE A 24 4.81 19.39 -39.37
N ASN A 25 5.97 19.04 -38.82
CA ASN A 25 7.07 18.30 -39.47
C ASN A 25 8.39 18.47 -38.69
N SER A 26 8.79 17.43 -37.96
CA SER A 26 10.20 17.12 -37.73
C SER A 26 10.34 15.71 -37.19
N ASP A 27 10.21 14.71 -38.07
CA ASP A 27 10.76 13.37 -37.84
C ASP A 27 11.60 12.97 -39.05
N LYS A 28 12.92 12.91 -38.85
CA LYS A 28 13.85 12.24 -39.77
C LYS A 28 14.68 11.25 -38.96
N ASN A 29 14.19 10.03 -38.91
CA ASN A 29 14.94 8.86 -38.45
C ASN A 29 15.98 8.49 -39.51
N THR A 30 17.26 8.66 -39.19
CA THR A 30 18.38 8.07 -39.92
C THR A 30 18.67 6.68 -39.36
N VAL A 31 18.31 5.66 -40.15
CA VAL A 31 18.69 4.26 -39.92
C VAL A 31 20.16 4.09 -40.29
N ASN A 32 21.02 3.82 -39.30
CA ASN A 32 22.41 3.48 -39.51
C ASN A 32 22.57 1.97 -39.70
N LYS A 33 23.28 1.61 -40.76
CA LYS A 33 23.53 0.26 -41.25
C LYS A 33 24.56 -0.42 -40.35
N GLN A 34 24.24 -1.61 -39.83
CA GLN A 34 25.17 -2.46 -39.07
C GLN A 34 26.28 -2.98 -39.99
N ASP A 35 27.52 -2.64 -39.66
CA ASP A 35 28.71 -3.31 -40.16
C ASP A 35 28.98 -4.57 -39.34
N THR A 36 28.84 -5.72 -40.00
CA THR A 36 29.29 -7.02 -39.50
C THR A 36 30.81 -7.11 -39.59
N LYS A 37 31.51 -6.80 -38.50
CA LYS A 37 32.85 -7.34 -38.23
C LYS A 37 32.72 -8.45 -37.20
N LYS A 38 33.14 -9.66 -37.59
CA LYS A 38 33.48 -10.76 -36.68
C LYS A 38 34.63 -10.28 -35.80
N GLU A 39 34.30 -9.74 -34.64
CA GLU A 39 35.24 -9.60 -33.54
C GLU A 39 35.23 -10.90 -32.73
N ASN A 40 36.44 -11.37 -32.45
CA ASN A 40 36.70 -12.53 -31.60
C ASN A 40 35.90 -12.40 -30.30
N PHE A 41 35.16 -13.45 -29.93
CA PHE A 41 34.47 -13.57 -28.65
C PHE A 41 35.48 -13.38 -27.50
N SER A 42 35.66 -12.15 -27.05
CA SER A 42 36.22 -11.87 -25.73
C SER A 42 35.10 -12.03 -24.71
N THR A 43 35.14 -13.11 -23.93
CA THR A 43 35.02 -13.04 -22.46
C THR A 43 34.08 -11.97 -21.87
N MET A 44 32.82 -11.88 -22.30
CA MET A 44 31.80 -10.99 -21.70
C MET A 44 30.76 -11.79 -20.90
N SER A 45 31.20 -12.75 -20.09
CA SER A 45 30.38 -13.29 -19.00
C SER A 45 30.60 -12.46 -17.73
N VAL A 46 29.59 -12.34 -16.87
CA VAL A 46 29.69 -11.62 -15.58
C VAL A 46 30.84 -12.16 -14.71
N CYS A 47 31.14 -13.45 -14.85
CA CYS A 47 32.30 -14.11 -14.23
C CYS A 47 33.19 -14.75 -15.30
N PRO A 48 34.52 -14.72 -15.19
CA PRO A 48 35.40 -15.58 -15.98
C PRO A 48 35.17 -17.06 -15.62
N PRO A 49 35.60 -18.04 -16.45
CA PRO A 49 35.53 -19.45 -16.09
C PRO A 49 36.21 -19.75 -14.75
N PHE A 50 35.57 -20.57 -13.90
CA PHE A 50 36.02 -20.83 -12.53
C PHE A 50 35.81 -22.29 -12.10
N ASN A 51 36.58 -22.75 -11.11
CA ASN A 51 36.45 -24.09 -10.54
C ASN A 51 35.32 -24.15 -9.52
N LEU A 52 34.67 -25.32 -9.40
CA LEU A 52 33.80 -25.63 -8.28
C LEU A 52 34.62 -26.17 -7.10
N TYR A 53 34.12 -25.93 -5.88
CA TYR A 53 34.74 -26.42 -4.64
C TYR A 53 33.71 -27.09 -3.74
N ASP A 54 34.12 -28.15 -3.04
CA ASP A 54 33.33 -28.81 -2.00
C ASP A 54 33.35 -28.01 -0.67
N GLU A 55 32.61 -28.48 0.33
CA GLU A 55 32.53 -27.84 1.66
C GLU A 55 33.87 -27.71 2.39
N ASN A 56 34.86 -28.55 2.04
CA ASN A 56 36.20 -28.55 2.62
C ASN A 56 37.20 -27.70 1.80
N GLY A 57 36.75 -27.10 0.70
CA GLY A 57 37.57 -26.29 -0.20
C GLY A 57 38.41 -27.10 -1.18
N ASN A 58 38.09 -28.38 -1.42
CA ASN A 58 38.71 -29.19 -2.46
C ASN A 58 38.05 -28.90 -3.81
N ILE A 59 38.82 -28.93 -4.89
CA ILE A 59 38.30 -28.74 -6.26
C ILE A 59 37.36 -29.90 -6.62
N ILE A 60 36.24 -29.57 -7.25
CA ILE A 60 35.35 -30.52 -7.93
C ILE A 60 35.57 -30.34 -9.43
N ASP A 61 36.05 -31.40 -10.07
CA ASP A 61 36.25 -31.48 -11.52
C ASP A 61 35.63 -32.79 -12.02
N PRO A 62 34.36 -32.74 -12.45
CA PRO A 62 33.65 -33.93 -12.92
C PRO A 62 34.18 -34.48 -14.24
N VAL A 63 34.85 -33.67 -15.06
CA VAL A 63 35.42 -34.10 -16.36
C VAL A 63 36.58 -35.05 -16.12
N ASN A 64 37.41 -34.78 -15.12
CA ASN A 64 38.53 -35.61 -14.72
C ASN A 64 38.24 -36.52 -13.51
N ASN A 65 36.95 -36.67 -13.13
CA ASN A 65 36.48 -37.51 -12.03
C ASN A 65 37.10 -37.18 -10.65
N ILE A 66 37.41 -35.90 -10.41
CA ILE A 66 37.95 -35.41 -9.13
C ILE A 66 36.79 -34.90 -8.27
N ASN A 67 36.58 -35.51 -7.09
CA ASN A 67 35.51 -35.16 -6.16
C ASN A 67 34.11 -35.07 -6.81
N ALA A 68 33.87 -35.85 -7.86
CA ALA A 68 32.66 -35.76 -8.69
C ALA A 68 31.38 -36.30 -8.01
N ASN A 69 31.47 -36.78 -6.76
CA ASN A 69 30.39 -37.38 -5.99
C ASN A 69 29.94 -36.55 -4.78
N VAL A 70 30.54 -35.38 -4.54
CA VAL A 70 30.18 -34.47 -3.44
C VAL A 70 29.47 -33.21 -3.98
N PRO A 71 28.54 -32.60 -3.21
CA PRO A 71 27.92 -31.35 -3.63
C PRO A 71 28.92 -30.18 -3.58
N TYR A 72 28.72 -29.20 -4.45
CA TYR A 72 29.51 -27.97 -4.40
C TYR A 72 29.03 -27.07 -3.25
N SER A 73 29.96 -26.30 -2.69
CA SER A 73 29.72 -25.30 -1.66
C SER A 73 29.69 -23.91 -2.29
N PRO A 74 28.54 -23.19 -2.25
CA PRO A 74 28.49 -21.77 -2.63
C PRO A 74 29.52 -20.92 -1.90
N LYS A 75 29.73 -21.19 -0.60
CA LYS A 75 30.71 -20.47 0.21
C LYS A 75 32.13 -20.66 -0.26
N GLN A 76 32.55 -21.91 -0.52
CA GLN A 76 33.91 -22.20 -0.96
C GLN A 76 34.13 -21.93 -2.44
N THR A 77 33.08 -21.86 -3.25
CA THR A 77 33.16 -21.58 -4.69
C THR A 77 33.10 -20.08 -4.95
N CYS A 78 31.97 -19.44 -4.67
CA CYS A 78 31.77 -18.01 -4.90
C CYS A 78 32.65 -17.17 -3.95
N GLY A 79 32.90 -17.66 -2.74
CA GLY A 79 33.73 -16.98 -1.74
C GLY A 79 35.21 -16.89 -2.08
N LYS A 80 35.70 -17.54 -3.15
CA LYS A 80 37.06 -17.30 -3.67
C LYS A 80 37.20 -15.95 -4.37
N CYS A 81 36.09 -15.41 -4.87
CA CYS A 81 36.07 -14.16 -5.65
C CYS A 81 35.24 -13.05 -4.99
N HIS A 82 34.29 -13.42 -4.13
CA HIS A 82 33.38 -12.51 -3.46
C HIS A 82 33.48 -12.61 -1.93
N ASP A 83 33.23 -11.51 -1.22
CA ASP A 83 33.20 -11.50 0.23
C ASP A 83 31.89 -12.12 0.75
N TYR A 84 31.89 -13.44 0.90
CA TYR A 84 30.73 -14.22 1.36
C TYR A 84 30.24 -13.75 2.74
N GLU A 85 31.14 -13.42 3.66
CA GLU A 85 30.75 -12.97 5.00
C GLU A 85 30.05 -11.61 4.96
N LYS A 86 30.51 -10.69 4.11
CA LYS A 86 29.84 -9.42 3.91
C LYS A 86 28.48 -9.58 3.25
N ILE A 87 28.40 -10.37 2.18
CA ILE A 87 27.14 -10.64 1.45
C ILE A 87 26.08 -11.18 2.40
N THR A 88 26.44 -12.20 3.20
CA THR A 88 25.49 -12.89 4.09
C THR A 88 25.07 -12.08 5.32
N LYS A 89 25.66 -10.92 5.59
CA LYS A 89 25.16 -9.96 6.59
C LYS A 89 23.91 -9.21 6.14
N GLY A 90 23.55 -9.27 4.86
CA GLY A 90 22.32 -8.69 4.34
C GLY A 90 21.08 -9.26 5.04
N PHE A 91 20.09 -8.40 5.33
CA PHE A 91 18.92 -8.80 6.14
C PHE A 91 18.06 -9.91 5.53
N HIS A 92 18.13 -10.14 4.22
CA HIS A 92 17.45 -11.27 3.56
C HIS A 92 18.04 -12.64 3.95
N PHE A 93 19.35 -12.68 4.26
CA PHE A 93 20.04 -13.88 4.73
C PHE A 93 19.90 -14.06 6.24
N GLN A 94 19.73 -12.99 7.01
CA GLN A 94 19.60 -13.08 8.48
C GLN A 94 18.14 -13.25 8.93
N GLN A 95 17.18 -12.61 8.25
CA GLN A 95 15.75 -12.60 8.59
C GLN A 95 15.45 -12.34 10.08
N GLY A 96 16.16 -11.36 10.66
CA GLY A 96 16.07 -10.99 12.08
C GLY A 96 17.02 -11.76 13.01
N ARG A 97 17.71 -12.81 12.55
CA ARG A 97 18.64 -13.58 13.37
C ARG A 97 19.71 -12.67 14.00
N GLY A 98 19.82 -12.75 15.33
CA GLY A 98 20.80 -12.00 16.10
C GLY A 98 20.38 -10.55 16.42
N GLU A 99 19.27 -10.07 15.85
CA GLU A 99 18.69 -8.79 16.21
C GLU A 99 17.84 -8.92 17.48
N LYS A 100 17.88 -7.89 18.33
CA LYS A 100 16.99 -7.82 19.49
C LYS A 100 15.60 -7.40 19.03
N PRO A 101 14.51 -7.95 19.62
CA PRO A 101 13.17 -7.42 19.40
C PRO A 101 13.13 -5.92 19.69
N THR A 102 12.27 -5.18 18.98
CA THR A 102 12.06 -3.76 19.28
C THR A 102 11.43 -3.60 20.67
N GLU A 103 11.45 -2.38 21.21
CA GLU A 103 10.78 -2.09 22.48
C GLU A 103 9.30 -2.45 22.42
N GLU A 104 8.62 -2.05 21.35
CA GLU A 104 7.21 -2.37 21.10
C GLU A 104 6.96 -3.89 21.06
N MET A 105 7.81 -4.65 20.35
CA MET A 105 7.69 -6.11 20.33
C MET A 105 7.91 -6.72 21.71
N SER A 106 8.88 -6.21 22.47
CA SER A 106 9.20 -6.72 23.81
C SER A 106 8.08 -6.46 24.82
N LYS A 107 7.38 -5.32 24.70
CA LYS A 107 6.23 -4.98 25.56
C LYS A 107 4.98 -5.77 25.21
N ARG A 108 4.78 -6.13 23.94
CA ARG A 108 3.53 -6.77 23.48
C ARG A 108 3.64 -8.30 23.41
N TYR A 109 4.76 -8.86 22.97
CA TYR A 109 4.86 -10.26 22.57
C TYR A 109 5.80 -11.05 23.49
N GLN A 110 5.27 -11.96 24.30
CA GLN A 110 6.08 -12.76 25.22
C GLN A 110 6.86 -13.91 24.53
N TRP A 111 6.52 -14.25 23.28
CA TRP A 111 7.16 -15.33 22.53
C TRP A 111 8.26 -14.87 21.55
N VAL A 112 8.38 -13.58 21.31
CA VAL A 112 9.26 -13.05 20.27
C VAL A 112 10.71 -13.07 20.77
N THR A 113 11.61 -13.59 19.92
CA THR A 113 13.06 -13.64 20.19
C THR A 113 13.87 -12.78 19.23
N SER A 114 13.29 -12.36 18.11
CA SER A 114 13.90 -11.45 17.12
C SER A 114 12.81 -10.72 16.32
N PRO A 115 13.11 -9.64 15.59
CA PRO A 115 12.12 -8.87 14.85
C PRO A 115 11.67 -9.50 13.51
N GLY A 116 12.33 -10.56 13.03
CA GLY A 116 12.09 -11.13 11.71
C GLY A 116 11.39 -12.50 11.71
N VAL A 117 11.27 -13.12 10.55
CA VAL A 117 10.58 -14.42 10.40
C VAL A 117 11.29 -15.52 11.24
N TYR A 118 12.59 -15.37 11.50
CA TYR A 118 13.34 -16.23 12.41
C TYR A 118 13.23 -15.73 13.87
N GLY A 119 12.05 -15.88 14.48
CA GLY A 119 11.85 -15.64 15.91
C GLY A 119 10.85 -14.54 16.27
N GLY A 120 10.34 -13.80 15.28
CA GLY A 120 9.37 -12.73 15.43
C GLY A 120 8.01 -13.05 14.85
N ASN A 121 7.37 -12.01 14.31
CA ASN A 121 6.07 -12.14 13.65
C ASN A 121 6.18 -12.92 12.34
N TRP A 122 5.24 -13.85 12.14
CA TRP A 122 5.33 -14.92 11.16
C TRP A 122 4.63 -14.62 9.83
N CYS A 123 4.52 -15.63 8.98
CA CYS A 123 3.83 -15.51 7.70
C CYS A 123 2.30 -15.28 7.78
N SER A 124 1.67 -15.33 8.96
CA SER A 124 0.25 -14.97 9.11
C SER A 124 0.12 -13.50 9.51
N PRO A 125 -0.90 -12.76 9.03
CA PRO A 125 -1.08 -11.35 9.36
C PRO A 125 -1.43 -11.10 10.84
N ALA A 126 -1.91 -12.10 11.59
CA ALA A 126 -2.20 -12.01 13.03
C ALA A 126 -1.83 -13.31 13.80
N PRO A 127 -1.86 -13.32 15.15
CA PRO A 127 -1.42 -14.45 15.98
C PRO A 127 -2.19 -15.76 15.87
N LEU A 128 -1.70 -16.72 16.65
CA LEU A 128 -1.92 -18.17 16.63
C LEU A 128 -1.21 -18.90 15.49
N TYR A 129 0.10 -18.69 15.39
CA TYR A 129 1.01 -19.41 14.51
C TYR A 129 2.12 -20.08 15.32
N ARG A 130 2.96 -20.89 14.67
CA ARG A 130 4.08 -21.56 15.36
C ARG A 130 5.12 -20.55 15.84
N LYS A 131 5.50 -20.58 17.11
CA LYS A 131 6.59 -19.76 17.66
C LYS A 131 7.95 -20.47 17.58
N LEU A 132 9.01 -19.71 17.28
CA LEU A 132 10.37 -20.26 17.34
C LEU A 132 10.69 -20.63 18.78
N ALA A 133 11.23 -21.84 18.99
CA ALA A 133 11.63 -22.30 20.30
C ALA A 133 12.77 -21.45 20.85
N PHE A 134 12.78 -21.21 22.17
CA PHE A 134 13.92 -20.60 22.83
C PHE A 134 15.16 -21.48 22.66
N LYS A 135 16.35 -20.90 22.89
CA LYS A 135 17.59 -21.67 22.78
C LYS A 135 17.63 -22.76 23.84
N GLN A 136 17.24 -22.43 25.06
CA GLN A 136 17.10 -23.38 26.16
C GLN A 136 15.63 -23.44 26.57
N ASN A 137 15.07 -24.65 26.63
CA ASN A 137 13.67 -24.88 26.96
C ASN A 137 13.58 -25.72 28.24
N LYS A 138 12.55 -25.50 29.05
CA LYS A 138 12.36 -26.21 30.32
C LYS A 138 11.78 -27.61 30.11
N SER A 139 10.93 -27.75 29.10
CA SER A 139 10.30 -29.01 28.75
C SER A 139 10.15 -29.15 27.23
N ALA A 140 10.01 -30.39 26.76
CA ALA A 140 9.61 -30.66 25.37
C ALA A 140 8.23 -30.03 25.04
N GLY A 141 7.37 -29.87 26.07
CA GLY A 141 6.09 -29.19 25.98
C GLY A 141 6.19 -27.70 25.65
N ASP A 142 7.35 -27.05 25.83
CA ASP A 142 7.57 -25.64 25.47
C ASP A 142 8.02 -25.44 24.02
N ILE A 143 8.54 -26.50 23.39
CA ILE A 143 9.11 -26.44 22.04
C ILE A 143 7.98 -26.50 21.01
N ASP A 144 7.86 -25.45 20.20
CA ASP A 144 6.86 -25.38 19.12
C ASP A 144 7.50 -25.52 17.74
N MET A 145 8.50 -24.70 17.41
CA MET A 145 9.28 -24.83 16.17
C MET A 145 10.77 -24.64 16.43
N THR A 146 11.57 -25.67 16.20
CA THR A 146 13.04 -25.58 16.30
C THR A 146 13.65 -24.87 15.09
N SER A 147 14.92 -24.50 15.18
CA SER A 147 15.68 -23.91 14.07
C SER A 147 15.79 -24.88 12.88
N PHE A 148 15.83 -26.18 13.16
CA PHE A 148 15.78 -27.23 12.14
C PHE A 148 14.39 -27.30 11.48
N GLU A 149 13.33 -27.26 12.29
CA GLU A 149 11.96 -27.28 11.79
C GLU A 149 11.61 -26.02 11.00
N TYR A 150 12.18 -24.86 11.34
CA TYR A 150 12.01 -23.61 10.60
C TYR A 150 12.30 -23.80 9.10
N ILE A 151 13.37 -24.51 8.74
CA ILE A 151 13.68 -24.84 7.34
C ILE A 151 12.55 -25.65 6.70
N THR A 152 12.09 -26.69 7.40
CA THR A 152 11.11 -27.67 6.89
C THR A 152 9.65 -27.20 6.97
N ALA A 153 9.35 -26.19 7.78
CA ALA A 153 8.02 -25.60 7.96
C ALA A 153 7.67 -24.62 6.82
N THR A 154 8.19 -24.86 5.61
CA THR A 154 8.08 -24.05 4.39
C THR A 154 8.79 -22.69 4.41
N CYS A 155 9.37 -22.22 5.53
CA CYS A 155 10.15 -20.98 5.55
C CYS A 155 11.46 -21.09 4.76
N GLY A 156 12.09 -22.27 4.76
CA GLY A 156 13.32 -22.52 3.98
C GLY A 156 13.14 -22.35 2.47
N TYR A 157 11.92 -22.44 1.95
CA TYR A 157 11.65 -22.22 0.51
C TYR A 157 11.89 -20.78 0.09
N CYS A 158 11.63 -19.81 0.98
CA CYS A 158 11.78 -18.38 0.70
C CYS A 158 13.05 -17.78 1.32
N HIS A 159 13.95 -18.60 1.87
CA HIS A 159 15.20 -18.15 2.45
C HIS A 159 16.37 -18.47 1.50
N PRO A 160 17.25 -17.50 1.17
CA PRO A 160 18.34 -17.70 0.20
C PRO A 160 19.51 -18.56 0.70
N GLY A 161 19.37 -19.28 1.83
CA GLY A 161 20.49 -19.90 2.56
C GLY A 161 21.30 -18.91 3.40
N GLY A 162 22.36 -19.39 4.06
CA GLY A 162 23.17 -18.61 5.00
C GLY A 162 22.43 -18.30 6.30
N GLY A 163 23.00 -17.41 7.14
CA GLY A 163 22.36 -16.92 8.37
C GLY A 163 21.76 -18.03 9.23
N SER A 164 20.44 -18.00 9.45
CA SER A 164 19.73 -19.00 10.27
C SER A 164 19.64 -20.39 9.66
N LEU A 165 20.03 -20.56 8.40
CA LEU A 165 20.11 -21.87 7.76
C LEU A 165 21.52 -22.47 7.72
N GLU A 166 22.53 -21.69 8.14
CA GLU A 166 23.93 -22.12 8.22
C GLU A 166 24.43 -22.20 9.66
N TYR A 167 24.03 -21.26 10.52
CA TYR A 167 24.62 -21.07 11.84
C TYR A 167 23.60 -21.06 12.97
N ASP A 168 23.95 -21.74 14.07
CA ASP A 168 23.19 -21.71 15.32
C ASP A 168 23.19 -20.33 15.98
N ARG A 169 22.47 -20.19 17.09
CA ARG A 169 22.39 -18.89 17.80
C ARG A 169 23.69 -18.49 18.52
N ASP A 170 24.73 -19.34 18.53
CA ASP A 170 26.08 -19.02 19.02
C ASP A 170 27.06 -18.73 17.87
N ASN A 171 26.57 -18.63 16.63
CA ASN A 171 27.36 -18.46 15.40
C ASN A 171 28.28 -19.64 15.06
N ILE A 172 27.94 -20.84 15.51
CA ILE A 172 28.63 -22.08 15.12
C ILE A 172 27.81 -22.78 14.05
N ARG A 173 28.47 -23.28 13.00
CA ARG A 173 27.79 -23.99 11.91
C ARG A 173 27.12 -25.26 12.45
N TYR A 174 25.83 -25.44 12.16
CA TYR A 174 25.00 -26.46 12.82
C TYR A 174 25.54 -27.89 12.68
N ASP A 175 25.90 -28.28 11.46
CA ASP A 175 26.41 -29.61 11.13
C ASP A 175 27.75 -29.89 11.83
N LYS A 176 28.68 -28.94 11.82
CA LYS A 176 29.99 -29.07 12.49
C LYS A 176 29.83 -29.16 14.01
N LYS A 177 28.95 -28.37 14.62
CA LYS A 177 28.68 -28.45 16.06
C LYS A 177 28.13 -29.81 16.46
N MET A 178 27.21 -30.36 15.67
CA MET A 178 26.61 -31.67 15.93
C MET A 178 27.59 -32.84 15.67
N GLN A 179 28.51 -32.69 14.72
CA GLN A 179 29.55 -33.69 14.42
C GLN A 179 30.66 -33.74 15.46
N ASP A 180 30.93 -32.63 16.15
CA ASP A 180 31.92 -32.60 17.22
C ASP A 180 31.45 -33.37 18.46
N SER A 181 32.11 -34.50 18.69
CA SER A 181 31.84 -35.42 19.81
C SER A 181 31.89 -34.76 21.20
N THR A 182 32.62 -33.65 21.36
CA THR A 182 32.72 -32.94 22.65
C THR A 182 31.41 -32.27 23.06
N ASN A 183 30.53 -31.95 22.11
CA ASN A 183 29.23 -31.32 22.35
C ASN A 183 28.14 -32.30 22.78
N LYS A 184 28.39 -33.62 22.71
CA LYS A 184 27.44 -34.69 23.13
C LYS A 184 26.05 -34.58 22.46
N LEU A 185 26.01 -34.10 21.22
CA LEU A 185 24.79 -34.00 20.43
C LEU A 185 24.54 -35.30 19.65
N THR A 186 23.28 -35.71 19.55
CA THR A 186 22.84 -36.90 18.79
C THR A 186 21.80 -36.50 17.77
N ALA A 187 21.97 -36.94 16.51
CA ALA A 187 20.97 -36.69 15.47
C ALA A 187 19.62 -37.31 15.86
N GLY A 188 18.54 -36.53 15.77
CA GLY A 188 17.19 -36.93 16.19
C GLY A 188 17.00 -37.07 17.72
N GLY A 189 18.04 -36.78 18.51
CA GLY A 189 17.99 -36.82 19.97
C GLY A 189 17.32 -35.60 20.60
N ASP A 190 17.03 -35.67 21.90
CA ASP A 190 16.47 -34.54 22.65
C ASP A 190 17.50 -33.41 22.87
N ASN A 191 18.79 -33.72 22.84
CA ASN A 191 19.88 -32.72 22.82
C ASN A 191 19.71 -31.62 23.89
N GLY A 192 19.36 -32.02 25.11
CA GLY A 192 19.19 -31.10 26.24
C GLY A 192 18.02 -30.11 26.10
N LEU A 193 17.05 -30.38 25.22
CA LEU A 193 15.94 -29.47 24.90
C LEU A 193 16.41 -28.14 24.26
N ASP A 194 17.59 -28.15 23.62
CA ASP A 194 18.11 -26.99 22.92
C ASP A 194 17.29 -26.73 21.65
N GLY A 195 16.68 -25.55 21.49
CA GLY A 195 15.82 -25.25 20.34
C GLY A 195 16.56 -25.22 18.99
N ASP A 196 17.89 -25.17 18.98
CA ASP A 196 18.72 -25.31 17.76
C ASP A 196 18.93 -26.79 17.36
N PHE A 197 18.90 -27.71 18.34
CA PHE A 197 19.33 -29.10 18.16
C PHE A 197 18.27 -30.14 18.54
N TYR A 198 17.16 -29.78 19.19
CA TYR A 198 16.10 -30.68 19.61
C TYR A 198 15.51 -31.40 18.40
N LYS A 199 15.65 -32.73 18.38
CA LYS A 199 15.25 -33.61 17.26
C LYS A 199 15.88 -33.28 15.91
N ALA A 200 16.88 -32.40 15.86
CA ALA A 200 17.55 -32.01 14.62
C ALA A 200 18.50 -33.10 14.12
N ARG A 201 18.71 -33.15 12.80
CA ARG A 201 19.59 -34.14 12.14
C ARG A 201 20.74 -33.46 11.36
N TRP A 202 21.25 -32.34 11.87
CA TRP A 202 22.23 -31.49 11.18
C TRP A 202 23.48 -32.23 10.67
N SER A 203 23.99 -33.22 11.42
CA SER A 203 25.16 -34.02 11.01
C SER A 203 24.92 -34.87 9.76
N GLU A 204 23.66 -35.18 9.45
CA GLU A 204 23.25 -36.00 8.31
C GLU A 204 22.77 -35.12 7.14
N THR A 205 22.04 -34.05 7.43
CA THR A 205 21.48 -33.15 6.41
C THR A 205 22.51 -32.18 5.84
N GLY A 206 23.52 -31.82 6.65
CA GLY A 206 24.30 -30.61 6.45
C GLY A 206 23.46 -29.34 6.66
N VAL A 207 23.95 -28.21 6.15
CA VAL A 207 23.32 -26.89 6.23
C VAL A 207 23.03 -26.31 4.84
N ILE A 208 22.24 -25.25 4.76
CA ILE A 208 21.99 -24.51 3.52
C ILE A 208 22.85 -23.25 3.52
N GLU A 209 23.98 -23.29 2.82
CA GLU A 209 24.81 -22.10 2.56
C GLU A 209 24.07 -21.07 1.69
N ALA A 210 24.49 -19.81 1.73
CA ALA A 210 23.92 -18.75 0.92
C ALA A 210 24.15 -19.03 -0.56
N ASP A 211 23.06 -19.29 -1.27
CA ASP A 211 23.09 -19.67 -2.66
C ASP A 211 23.05 -18.42 -3.54
N CYS A 212 24.23 -17.95 -3.97
CA CYS A 212 24.33 -16.78 -4.84
C CYS A 212 23.63 -17.01 -6.19
N MET A 213 23.59 -18.25 -6.69
CA MET A 213 23.00 -18.58 -7.98
C MET A 213 21.48 -18.50 -7.95
N LEU A 214 20.86 -18.67 -6.78
CA LEU A 214 19.42 -18.43 -6.59
C LEU A 214 19.01 -17.05 -7.12
N CYS A 215 19.86 -16.02 -6.94
CA CYS A 215 19.58 -14.67 -7.42
C CYS A 215 20.21 -14.34 -8.78
N HIS A 216 21.39 -14.89 -9.05
CA HIS A 216 22.23 -14.48 -10.18
C HIS A 216 22.21 -15.44 -11.38
N LEU A 217 21.61 -16.63 -11.26
CA LEU A 217 21.45 -17.58 -12.36
C LEU A 217 19.97 -17.59 -12.81
N PRO A 218 19.64 -17.02 -13.99
CA PRO A 218 18.26 -16.99 -14.46
C PRO A 218 17.59 -18.36 -14.63
N GLU A 219 18.38 -19.40 -14.89
CA GLU A 219 17.92 -20.77 -15.12
C GLU A 219 17.76 -21.58 -13.82
N TYR A 220 17.92 -20.97 -12.65
CA TYR A 220 17.84 -21.65 -11.35
C TYR A 220 16.47 -22.30 -11.10
N ASP A 221 16.46 -23.56 -10.69
CA ASP A 221 15.26 -24.37 -10.45
C ASP A 221 14.89 -24.41 -8.96
N TYR A 222 14.03 -23.46 -8.56
CA TYR A 222 13.49 -23.38 -7.20
C TYR A 222 12.69 -24.62 -6.79
N LYS A 223 12.01 -25.28 -7.74
CA LYS A 223 11.18 -26.45 -7.41
C LYS A 223 12.07 -27.61 -7.01
N LYS A 224 13.14 -27.87 -7.77
CA LYS A 224 14.09 -28.93 -7.42
C LYS A 224 14.87 -28.60 -6.15
N ARG A 225 15.28 -27.34 -5.96
CA ARG A 225 15.86 -26.89 -4.69
C ARG A 225 14.95 -27.19 -3.50
N ASN A 226 13.66 -26.84 -3.60
CA ASN A 226 12.70 -27.04 -2.52
C ASN A 226 12.41 -28.54 -2.28
N ALA A 227 12.42 -29.38 -3.33
CA ALA A 227 12.33 -30.82 -3.17
C ALA A 227 13.51 -31.42 -2.39
N MET A 228 14.71 -30.82 -2.51
CA MET A 228 15.86 -31.19 -1.67
C MET A 228 15.64 -30.83 -0.19
N ILE A 229 15.04 -29.67 0.08
CA ILE A 229 14.64 -29.28 1.44
C ILE A 229 13.65 -30.30 2.03
N ASP A 230 12.63 -30.70 1.25
CA ASP A 230 11.62 -31.67 1.68
C ASP A 230 12.19 -33.06 1.96
N SER A 231 13.29 -33.40 1.30
CA SER A 231 14.04 -34.64 1.44
C SER A 231 15.11 -34.59 2.54
N LEU A 232 15.21 -33.46 3.26
CA LEU A 232 16.27 -33.16 4.24
C LEU A 232 17.69 -33.14 3.67
N ASN A 233 17.84 -32.95 2.35
CA ASN A 233 19.13 -32.91 1.65
C ASN A 233 19.71 -31.48 1.65
N PHE A 234 19.85 -30.85 2.81
CA PHE A 234 20.15 -29.41 2.93
C PHE A 234 21.43 -28.97 2.19
N LYS A 235 22.55 -29.66 2.39
CA LYS A 235 23.81 -29.28 1.72
C LYS A 235 23.86 -29.51 0.21
N TRP A 236 22.88 -30.23 -0.35
CA TRP A 236 22.78 -30.51 -1.78
C TRP A 236 21.84 -29.55 -2.54
N THR A 237 21.11 -28.70 -1.81
CA THR A 237 20.09 -27.80 -2.37
C THR A 237 20.63 -26.92 -3.51
N ALA A 238 21.81 -26.33 -3.34
CA ALA A 238 22.42 -25.45 -4.35
C ALA A 238 22.88 -26.20 -5.61
N THR A 239 23.40 -27.42 -5.44
CA THR A 239 23.86 -28.28 -6.56
C THR A 239 22.70 -28.67 -7.47
N GLU A 240 21.59 -29.13 -6.89
CA GLU A 240 20.39 -29.49 -7.64
C GLU A 240 19.70 -28.24 -8.22
N GLY A 241 19.56 -27.19 -7.42
CA GLY A 241 18.86 -25.95 -7.80
C GLY A 241 19.52 -25.20 -8.96
N SER A 242 20.85 -25.13 -8.99
CA SER A 242 21.61 -24.56 -10.12
C SER A 242 21.60 -25.45 -11.37
N GLY A 243 21.12 -26.69 -11.25
CA GLY A 243 21.20 -27.70 -12.30
C GLY A 243 22.64 -28.09 -12.66
N LEU A 244 23.60 -27.92 -11.74
CA LEU A 244 24.99 -28.35 -11.95
C LEU A 244 25.13 -29.87 -11.86
N GLY A 245 24.29 -30.51 -11.06
CA GLY A 245 24.21 -31.96 -10.99
C GLY A 245 22.82 -32.42 -10.57
N LYS A 246 22.57 -33.71 -10.78
CA LYS A 246 21.39 -34.42 -10.30
C LYS A 246 21.71 -35.07 -8.95
N VAL A 247 20.82 -34.88 -7.99
CA VAL A 247 20.90 -35.39 -6.63
C VAL A 247 19.83 -36.46 -6.44
N GLU A 248 20.26 -37.67 -6.08
CA GLU A 248 19.39 -38.83 -5.85
C GLU A 248 19.51 -39.32 -4.40
N GLY A 249 18.45 -39.90 -3.86
CA GLY A 249 18.36 -40.33 -2.46
C GLY A 249 17.80 -39.25 -1.52
N SER A 250 17.56 -39.63 -0.27
CA SER A 250 16.93 -38.79 0.74
C SER A 250 17.43 -39.08 2.15
N VAL A 251 17.97 -38.07 2.83
CA VAL A 251 18.30 -38.15 4.26
C VAL A 251 17.04 -38.44 5.09
N LYS A 252 15.90 -37.85 4.71
CA LYS A 252 14.60 -38.10 5.37
C LYS A 252 14.22 -39.58 5.37
N SER A 253 14.39 -40.27 4.25
CA SER A 253 14.12 -41.70 4.09
C SER A 253 15.26 -42.61 4.58
N GLY A 254 16.40 -42.05 5.02
CA GLY A 254 17.58 -42.82 5.41
C GLY A 254 18.35 -43.41 4.21
N GLU A 255 18.09 -42.91 3.01
CA GLU A 255 18.77 -43.32 1.78
C GLU A 255 20.09 -42.56 1.62
N THR A 256 21.10 -43.21 1.02
CA THR A 256 22.35 -42.54 0.69
C THR A 256 22.13 -41.50 -0.42
N VAL A 257 22.51 -40.26 -0.15
CA VAL A 257 22.43 -39.18 -1.14
C VAL A 257 23.64 -39.21 -2.07
N LYS A 258 23.40 -39.20 -3.39
CA LYS A 258 24.45 -39.21 -4.42
C LYS A 258 24.29 -38.03 -5.37
N VAL A 259 25.41 -37.46 -5.80
CA VAL A 259 25.45 -36.40 -6.81
C VAL A 259 26.03 -36.95 -8.10
N THR A 260 25.42 -36.60 -9.23
CA THR A 260 25.97 -36.83 -10.57
C THR A 260 25.97 -35.50 -11.33
N TYR A 261 27.15 -34.96 -11.61
CA TYR A 261 27.28 -33.68 -12.31
C TYR A 261 26.97 -33.79 -13.80
N ASP A 262 26.43 -32.70 -14.36
CA ASP A 262 26.32 -32.53 -15.81
C ASP A 262 27.66 -32.06 -16.38
N ILE A 263 28.45 -33.01 -16.87
CA ILE A 263 29.80 -32.76 -17.39
C ILE A 263 29.81 -31.79 -18.58
N PHE A 264 28.68 -31.62 -19.30
CA PHE A 264 28.61 -30.71 -20.44
C PHE A 264 28.61 -29.23 -20.04
N LYS A 265 28.46 -28.93 -18.74
CA LYS A 265 28.61 -27.58 -18.21
C LYS A 265 30.07 -27.19 -17.97
N PHE A 266 30.98 -28.14 -17.98
CA PHE A 266 32.39 -27.94 -17.67
C PHE A 266 33.23 -27.94 -18.95
N ASP A 267 34.28 -27.13 -18.98
CA ASP A 267 35.31 -27.20 -20.01
C ASP A 267 36.31 -28.32 -19.73
N LEU A 268 37.29 -28.50 -20.64
CA LEU A 268 38.31 -29.54 -20.53
C LEU A 268 39.24 -29.37 -19.30
N ASP A 269 39.32 -28.15 -18.75
CA ASP A 269 40.08 -27.85 -17.52
C ASP A 269 39.23 -28.05 -16.25
N GLY A 270 37.99 -28.54 -16.38
CA GLY A 270 37.06 -28.72 -15.27
C GLY A 270 36.45 -27.41 -14.76
N LYS A 271 36.52 -26.31 -15.53
CA LYS A 271 35.96 -25.01 -15.17
C LYS A 271 34.56 -24.81 -15.71
N LEU A 272 33.80 -24.02 -15.00
CA LEU A 272 32.42 -23.68 -15.30
C LEU A 272 32.33 -22.28 -15.92
N SER A 273 31.53 -22.14 -16.98
CA SER A 273 31.11 -20.84 -17.52
C SER A 273 29.59 -20.82 -17.65
N MET A 274 28.93 -19.97 -16.88
CA MET A 274 27.46 -19.88 -16.86
C MET A 274 26.96 -18.48 -17.18
N HIS A 275 25.68 -18.43 -17.55
CA HIS A 275 24.94 -17.21 -17.80
C HIS A 275 24.53 -16.55 -16.47
N PHE A 276 25.47 -15.85 -15.84
CA PHE A 276 25.14 -15.02 -14.68
C PHE A 276 24.66 -13.63 -15.09
N VAL A 277 23.77 -13.08 -14.27
CA VAL A 277 23.30 -11.69 -14.38
C VAL A 277 23.76 -10.89 -13.18
N ARG A 278 24.21 -9.65 -13.40
CA ARG A 278 24.53 -8.71 -12.30
C ARG A 278 23.27 -8.27 -11.55
N GLU A 279 22.21 -8.00 -12.29
CA GLU A 279 20.93 -7.57 -11.76
C GLU A 279 19.92 -8.72 -11.85
N PRO A 280 19.37 -9.19 -10.73
CA PRO A 280 18.31 -10.19 -10.72
C PRO A 280 17.10 -9.78 -11.55
N ARG A 281 16.42 -10.77 -12.15
CA ARG A 281 15.15 -10.56 -12.86
C ARG A 281 14.00 -10.51 -11.85
N ASN A 282 12.85 -9.99 -12.25
CA ASN A 282 11.67 -9.92 -11.36
C ASN A 282 11.22 -11.29 -10.90
N GLU A 283 11.30 -12.29 -11.78
CA GLU A 283 10.89 -13.67 -11.48
C GLU A 283 11.65 -14.24 -10.28
N THR A 284 12.93 -13.89 -10.13
CA THR A 284 13.77 -14.26 -8.99
C THR A 284 13.12 -13.82 -7.67
N CYS A 285 12.74 -12.55 -7.57
CA CYS A 285 12.11 -11.98 -6.38
C CYS A 285 10.71 -12.59 -6.18
N LEU A 286 9.95 -12.72 -7.27
CA LEU A 286 8.56 -13.17 -7.26
C LEU A 286 8.39 -14.65 -6.89
N ASN A 287 9.43 -15.48 -6.99
CA ASN A 287 9.39 -16.85 -6.44
C ASN A 287 9.08 -16.86 -4.93
N CYS A 288 9.53 -15.84 -4.20
CA CYS A 288 9.32 -15.73 -2.75
C CYS A 288 8.26 -14.68 -2.39
N HIS A 289 8.17 -13.58 -3.15
CA HIS A 289 7.29 -12.45 -2.83
C HIS A 289 5.87 -12.57 -3.40
N ALA A 290 5.68 -13.17 -4.58
CA ALA A 290 4.38 -13.13 -5.26
C ALA A 290 3.26 -13.78 -4.43
N LYS A 291 3.48 -15.03 -3.96
CA LYS A 291 2.45 -15.75 -3.19
C LYS A 291 2.18 -15.09 -1.83
N PRO A 292 3.17 -14.78 -0.98
CA PRO A 292 2.91 -14.17 0.33
C PRO A 292 2.33 -12.75 0.26
N ASP A 293 2.76 -11.91 -0.69
CA ASP A 293 2.26 -10.54 -0.80
C ASP A 293 0.85 -10.50 -1.40
N TRP A 294 0.53 -11.37 -2.37
CA TRP A 294 -0.86 -11.58 -2.78
C TRP A 294 -1.70 -12.07 -1.60
N LYS A 295 -1.26 -13.17 -0.97
CA LYS A 295 -1.95 -13.83 0.14
C LYS A 295 -2.35 -12.85 1.25
N LYS A 296 -1.45 -11.96 1.66
CA LYS A 296 -1.69 -11.12 2.85
C LYS A 296 -2.13 -9.71 2.50
N LYS A 297 -1.58 -9.15 1.42
CA LYS A 297 -1.67 -7.71 1.10
C LYS A 297 -2.49 -7.43 -0.16
N GLY A 298 -3.00 -8.44 -0.86
CA GLY A 298 -3.68 -8.22 -2.14
C GLY A 298 -2.77 -7.56 -3.19
N THR A 299 -1.45 -7.80 -3.11
CA THR A 299 -0.50 -7.21 -4.07
C THR A 299 -0.32 -8.10 -5.29
N ASP A 300 -0.46 -7.50 -6.46
CA ASP A 300 -0.16 -8.11 -7.75
C ASP A 300 1.08 -7.47 -8.39
N PHE A 301 1.96 -8.26 -8.99
CA PHE A 301 3.13 -7.77 -9.71
C PHE A 301 2.99 -7.93 -11.23
N SER A 302 1.76 -7.93 -11.76
CA SER A 302 1.48 -8.00 -13.19
C SER A 302 1.57 -6.64 -13.89
N SER A 303 1.97 -6.66 -15.16
CA SER A 303 1.98 -5.48 -16.03
C SER A 303 0.59 -4.87 -16.26
N ARG A 304 -0.48 -5.61 -15.97
CA ARG A 304 -1.87 -5.11 -16.08
C ARG A 304 -2.21 -4.12 -14.97
N ARG A 305 -1.66 -4.31 -13.76
CA ARG A 305 -2.10 -3.66 -12.53
C ARG A 305 -1.03 -2.80 -11.86
N ASP A 306 0.16 -2.71 -12.44
CA ASP A 306 1.21 -1.80 -11.98
C ASP A 306 1.92 -1.13 -13.17
N VAL A 307 1.86 0.20 -13.23
CA VAL A 307 2.42 0.97 -14.34
C VAL A 307 3.94 0.83 -14.45
N HIS A 308 4.63 0.59 -13.34
CA HIS A 308 6.09 0.44 -13.31
C HIS A 308 6.53 -0.90 -13.89
N ILE A 309 5.80 -1.97 -13.55
CA ILE A 309 6.03 -3.28 -14.17
C ILE A 309 5.64 -3.25 -15.66
N ALA A 310 4.58 -2.52 -16.02
CA ALA A 310 4.13 -2.38 -17.41
C ALA A 310 5.19 -1.77 -18.33
N VAL A 311 5.99 -0.82 -17.82
CA VAL A 311 7.09 -0.19 -18.57
C VAL A 311 8.42 -0.97 -18.48
N GLY A 312 8.43 -2.11 -17.80
CA GLY A 312 9.57 -3.02 -17.73
C GLY A 312 10.56 -2.75 -16.59
N LEU A 313 10.18 -1.99 -15.55
CA LEU A 313 11.05 -1.83 -14.38
C LEU A 313 11.25 -3.15 -13.64
N LYS A 314 12.49 -3.36 -13.18
CA LYS A 314 12.86 -4.46 -12.32
C LYS A 314 12.63 -4.11 -10.84
N CYS A 315 12.41 -5.11 -9.99
CA CYS A 315 12.30 -4.94 -8.55
C CYS A 315 13.53 -4.19 -7.98
N VAL A 316 14.72 -4.53 -8.47
CA VAL A 316 16.00 -3.93 -8.04
C VAL A 316 16.23 -2.50 -8.56
N ASP A 317 15.41 -2.01 -9.51
CA ASP A 317 15.48 -0.61 -9.93
C ASP A 317 14.97 0.31 -8.82
N CYS A 318 13.92 -0.11 -8.11
CA CYS A 318 13.41 0.58 -6.91
C CYS A 318 14.10 0.11 -5.63
N HIS A 319 14.43 -1.18 -5.52
CA HIS A 319 15.11 -1.81 -4.37
C HIS A 319 16.60 -2.11 -4.67
N PRO A 320 17.44 -1.10 -4.95
CA PRO A 320 18.83 -1.34 -5.33
C PRO A 320 19.63 -1.85 -4.13
N ALA A 321 20.75 -2.53 -4.40
CA ALA A 321 21.73 -2.93 -3.40
C ALA A 321 23.14 -2.55 -3.85
N GLY A 322 24.06 -2.46 -2.89
CA GLY A 322 25.48 -2.33 -3.15
C GLY A 322 25.84 -1.14 -4.03
N SER A 323 26.66 -1.36 -5.05
CA SER A 323 27.15 -0.28 -5.92
C SER A 323 26.05 0.42 -6.74
N SER A 324 24.86 -0.16 -6.83
CA SER A 324 23.76 0.34 -7.68
C SER A 324 22.82 1.31 -6.95
N THR A 325 22.97 1.45 -5.63
CA THR A 325 22.18 2.38 -4.82
C THR A 325 22.87 3.73 -4.68
N SER A 326 22.06 4.79 -4.61
CA SER A 326 22.53 6.14 -4.22
C SER A 326 22.50 6.34 -2.70
N ASN A 327 21.83 5.47 -1.94
CA ASN A 327 21.72 5.60 -0.49
C ASN A 327 23.00 5.14 0.21
N GLU A 328 23.61 6.03 1.00
CA GLU A 328 24.93 5.77 1.59
C GLU A 328 24.96 4.63 2.61
N LEU A 329 23.84 4.33 3.28
CA LEU A 329 23.76 3.28 4.31
C LEU A 329 23.95 1.87 3.75
N ILE A 330 23.58 1.67 2.49
CA ILE A 330 23.61 0.37 1.82
C ILE A 330 24.50 0.37 0.57
N ARG A 331 25.23 1.46 0.32
CA ARG A 331 26.15 1.59 -0.80
C ARG A 331 27.48 0.94 -0.49
N GLY A 332 27.91 0.02 -1.35
CA GLY A 332 29.22 -0.59 -1.25
C GLY A 332 29.43 -1.73 -2.24
N LYS A 333 30.68 -2.10 -2.48
CA LYS A 333 31.00 -3.32 -3.22
C LYS A 333 30.44 -4.53 -2.46
N GLU A 334 29.64 -5.35 -3.14
CA GLU A 334 29.07 -6.62 -2.61
C GLU A 334 28.18 -6.47 -1.37
N GLU A 335 27.72 -5.25 -1.06
CA GLU A 335 26.73 -5.03 0.00
C GLU A 335 25.34 -5.52 -0.46
N HIS A 336 24.71 -6.41 0.32
CA HIS A 336 23.45 -7.08 -0.03
C HIS A 336 22.29 -6.70 0.89
N ASN A 337 22.39 -5.54 1.54
CA ASN A 337 21.22 -4.86 2.06
C ASN A 337 20.48 -4.17 0.90
N PHE A 338 19.42 -4.81 0.40
CA PHE A 338 18.55 -4.24 -0.62
C PHE A 338 17.78 -3.05 -0.04
N GLY A 339 17.53 -2.01 -0.85
CA GLY A 339 16.77 -0.84 -0.44
C GLY A 339 15.46 -1.25 0.22
N LYS A 340 15.30 -0.99 1.52
CA LYS A 340 14.14 -1.35 2.32
C LYS A 340 13.14 -0.21 2.31
N GLY A 341 11.88 -0.54 2.04
CA GLY A 341 10.75 0.36 2.23
C GLY A 341 10.30 0.38 3.68
N ASP A 342 9.71 1.48 4.09
CA ASP A 342 9.18 1.67 5.45
C ASP A 342 7.77 1.09 5.57
N ASP A 343 7.62 -0.08 6.18
CA ASP A 343 6.33 -0.75 6.41
C ASP A 343 6.08 -0.86 7.94
N PRO A 344 4.94 -0.35 8.46
CA PRO A 344 4.70 -0.32 9.91
C PRO A 344 4.66 -1.71 10.55
N GLY A 345 4.34 -2.77 9.78
CA GLY A 345 4.34 -4.15 10.26
C GLY A 345 5.69 -4.87 10.16
N GLY A 346 6.74 -4.23 9.62
CA GLY A 346 8.04 -4.85 9.31
C GLY A 346 9.18 -4.33 10.17
N PHE A 347 9.60 -5.10 11.18
CA PHE A 347 10.56 -4.65 12.20
C PHE A 347 12.04 -5.02 11.94
N VAL A 348 12.33 -5.81 10.90
CA VAL A 348 13.71 -6.22 10.58
C VAL A 348 14.49 -5.02 10.07
N ARG A 349 15.65 -4.73 10.69
CA ARG A 349 16.56 -3.66 10.25
C ARG A 349 15.85 -2.33 9.96
N ASN A 350 15.08 -1.82 10.94
CA ASN A 350 14.42 -0.51 10.82
C ASN A 350 15.41 0.65 10.62
N ASP A 351 16.68 0.46 10.98
CA ASP A 351 17.76 1.37 10.63
C ASP A 351 17.96 1.55 9.11
N LEU A 352 17.42 0.63 8.30
CA LEU A 352 17.45 0.68 6.83
C LEU A 352 16.13 1.15 6.21
N ASP A 353 15.13 1.56 7.00
CA ASP A 353 13.88 2.09 6.44
C ASP A 353 14.14 3.29 5.53
N ASN A 354 13.37 3.38 4.44
CA ASN A 354 13.49 4.43 3.42
C ASN A 354 14.84 4.43 2.66
N THR A 355 15.52 3.28 2.59
CA THR A 355 16.68 3.09 1.70
C THR A 355 16.30 2.67 0.28
N VAL A 356 15.03 2.29 0.06
CA VAL A 356 14.41 2.12 -1.28
C VAL A 356 14.37 3.45 -2.03
N ARG A 357 14.46 3.43 -3.36
CA ARG A 357 14.22 4.63 -4.18
C ARG A 357 12.77 5.08 -4.04
N THR A 358 12.56 6.38 -3.86
CA THR A 358 11.21 6.95 -3.69
C THR A 358 10.62 7.37 -5.04
N CYS A 359 9.32 7.68 -5.04
CA CYS A 359 8.65 8.23 -6.22
C CYS A 359 9.32 9.53 -6.71
N GLU A 360 9.83 10.34 -5.78
CA GLU A 360 10.46 11.64 -6.08
C GLU A 360 11.77 11.48 -6.86
N ASN A 361 12.56 10.45 -6.57
CA ASN A 361 13.81 10.20 -7.30
C ASN A 361 13.59 10.01 -8.80
N CYS A 362 12.45 9.46 -9.21
CA CYS A 362 12.10 9.28 -10.61
C CYS A 362 11.28 10.47 -11.14
N HIS A 363 10.20 10.83 -10.45
CA HIS A 363 9.21 11.78 -10.96
C HIS A 363 9.55 13.25 -10.72
N ILE A 364 10.55 13.55 -9.88
CA ILE A 364 11.06 14.91 -9.64
C ILE A 364 12.48 15.04 -10.20
N ASP A 365 13.39 14.14 -9.82
CA ASP A 365 14.80 14.22 -10.26
C ASP A 365 15.02 13.72 -11.70
N GLY A 366 14.06 12.98 -12.26
CA GLY A 366 14.12 12.48 -13.64
C GLY A 366 14.93 11.21 -13.84
N TYR A 367 15.19 10.43 -12.78
CA TYR A 367 15.88 9.14 -12.89
C TYR A 367 15.14 8.18 -13.85
N LEU A 368 15.91 7.39 -14.61
CA LEU A 368 15.42 6.45 -15.64
C LEU A 368 14.46 7.06 -16.68
N ASN A 369 14.59 8.37 -16.96
CA ASN A 369 13.73 9.10 -17.89
C ASN A 369 12.24 9.00 -17.52
N ALA A 370 11.92 8.92 -16.22
CA ALA A 370 10.54 8.84 -15.76
C ALA A 370 9.76 10.14 -16.06
N PRO A 371 8.43 10.06 -16.28
CA PRO A 371 7.60 11.25 -16.50
C PRO A 371 7.67 12.21 -15.31
N GLN A 372 7.97 13.49 -15.56
CA GLN A 372 8.05 14.49 -14.48
C GLN A 372 6.66 14.90 -13.97
N ALA A 373 6.47 14.82 -12.66
CA ALA A 373 5.21 15.11 -12.00
C ALA A 373 5.16 16.58 -11.52
N LYS A 374 4.40 17.42 -12.23
CA LYS A 374 4.34 18.88 -11.96
C LYS A 374 3.35 19.29 -10.86
N HIS A 375 2.21 18.60 -10.77
CA HIS A 375 1.12 18.89 -9.81
C HIS A 375 0.73 20.37 -9.65
N SER A 376 0.89 21.21 -10.69
CA SER A 376 0.77 22.67 -10.59
C SER A 376 -0.64 23.18 -10.23
N TRP A 377 -1.64 22.31 -10.32
CA TRP A 377 -3.03 22.62 -9.98
C TRP A 377 -3.38 22.30 -8.52
N LEU A 378 -2.53 21.51 -7.83
CA LEU A 378 -2.80 21.00 -6.49
C LEU A 378 -2.13 21.88 -5.43
N PRO A 379 -2.83 22.32 -4.37
CA PRO A 379 -2.20 23.08 -3.29
C PRO A 379 -1.07 22.29 -2.61
N PRO A 380 0.11 22.90 -2.34
CA PRO A 380 1.29 22.21 -1.79
C PRO A 380 1.04 21.37 -0.54
N LEU A 381 0.13 21.83 0.34
CA LEU A 381 -0.31 21.11 1.54
C LEU A 381 -0.65 19.63 1.29
N HIS A 382 -1.22 19.30 0.13
CA HIS A 382 -1.53 17.91 -0.20
C HIS A 382 -0.27 17.07 -0.30
N LEU A 383 0.77 17.54 -0.99
CA LEU A 383 2.01 16.78 -1.14
C LEU A 383 2.82 16.72 0.17
N GLU A 384 2.59 17.69 1.07
CA GLU A 384 3.14 17.69 2.43
C GLU A 384 2.49 16.64 3.34
N LYS A 385 1.16 16.44 3.23
CA LYS A 385 0.35 15.61 4.14
C LYS A 385 -0.18 14.30 3.53
N ILE A 386 -0.09 14.11 2.22
CA ILE A 386 -0.61 12.96 1.51
C ILE A 386 0.54 12.33 0.72
N ALA A 387 0.78 11.04 0.95
CA ALA A 387 1.78 10.29 0.21
C ALA A 387 1.37 10.10 -1.25
N CYS A 388 2.34 10.00 -2.18
CA CYS A 388 2.07 9.78 -3.60
C CYS A 388 1.19 8.54 -3.83
N GLN A 389 1.43 7.48 -3.05
CA GLN A 389 0.69 6.23 -3.07
C GLN A 389 -0.80 6.44 -2.81
N THR A 390 -1.20 7.38 -1.97
CA THR A 390 -2.61 7.64 -1.63
C THR A 390 -3.42 8.06 -2.85
N CYS A 391 -2.87 8.89 -3.72
CA CYS A 391 -3.54 9.31 -4.95
C CYS A 391 -3.35 8.30 -6.08
N HIS A 392 -2.18 7.66 -6.14
CA HIS A 392 -1.80 6.75 -7.23
C HIS A 392 -2.13 5.27 -6.97
N ILE A 393 -2.78 4.94 -5.85
CA ILE A 393 -3.35 3.62 -5.55
C ILE A 393 -4.78 3.86 -5.03
N PRO A 394 -5.70 4.38 -5.88
CA PRO A 394 -7.07 4.71 -5.47
C PRO A 394 -7.90 3.47 -5.11
N GLU A 395 -7.52 2.32 -5.66
CA GLU A 395 -8.19 1.04 -5.47
C GLU A 395 -7.17 -0.10 -5.57
N LYS A 396 -7.58 -1.29 -5.12
CA LYS A 396 -6.85 -2.55 -5.24
C LYS A 396 -7.69 -3.49 -6.07
N SER A 397 -7.04 -4.28 -6.93
CA SER A 397 -7.71 -5.23 -7.83
C SER A 397 -7.83 -6.65 -7.29
N VAL A 398 -7.28 -6.91 -6.11
CA VAL A 398 -7.24 -8.22 -5.47
C VAL A 398 -7.41 -8.01 -3.97
N LYS A 399 -8.41 -8.67 -3.36
CA LYS A 399 -8.67 -8.62 -1.91
C LYS A 399 -7.45 -8.99 -1.07
N SER A 400 -7.31 -8.31 0.07
CA SER A 400 -6.36 -8.62 1.15
C SER A 400 -7.10 -9.19 2.37
N ALA A 401 -6.36 -9.75 3.33
CA ALA A 401 -6.96 -10.20 4.59
C ALA A 401 -7.24 -8.98 5.48
N LEU A 402 -8.49 -8.51 5.57
CA LEU A 402 -8.85 -7.41 6.47
C LEU A 402 -8.90 -7.91 7.92
N VAL A 403 -9.48 -9.09 8.13
CA VAL A 403 -9.57 -9.74 9.45
C VAL A 403 -8.96 -11.13 9.38
N GLN A 404 -8.19 -11.50 10.41
CA GLN A 404 -7.86 -12.88 10.71
C GLN A 404 -8.31 -13.22 12.13
N VAL A 405 -9.22 -14.18 12.27
CA VAL A 405 -9.60 -14.72 13.58
C VAL A 405 -9.10 -16.15 13.74
N SER A 406 -8.68 -16.46 14.96
CA SER A 406 -7.96 -17.67 15.35
C SER A 406 -8.63 -18.39 16.53
N ASP A 407 -9.93 -18.17 16.72
CA ASP A 407 -10.73 -18.63 17.86
C ASP A 407 -11.71 -19.75 17.51
N VAL A 408 -12.17 -19.84 16.26
CA VAL A 408 -13.12 -20.85 15.80
C VAL A 408 -12.53 -21.84 14.78
N TYR A 409 -13.18 -23.00 14.63
CA TYR A 409 -12.85 -23.95 13.58
C TYR A 409 -13.46 -23.53 12.24
N ASN A 410 -12.61 -23.18 11.28
CA ASN A 410 -12.98 -22.89 9.89
C ASN A 410 -13.33 -24.20 9.17
N ASN A 411 -14.60 -24.43 8.83
CA ASN A 411 -15.04 -25.62 8.10
C ASN A 411 -14.81 -25.55 6.58
N GLY A 412 -14.12 -24.51 6.10
CA GLY A 412 -13.85 -24.27 4.69
C GLY A 412 -13.18 -25.48 3.99
N PRO A 413 -13.63 -25.84 2.77
CA PRO A 413 -13.05 -26.97 2.05
C PRO A 413 -11.62 -26.67 1.57
N LYS A 414 -10.85 -27.74 1.34
CA LYS A 414 -9.49 -27.69 0.72
C LYS A 414 -8.45 -26.89 1.50
N ILE A 415 -8.63 -26.67 2.80
CA ILE A 415 -7.62 -26.03 3.65
C ILE A 415 -6.50 -27.05 3.96
N SER A 416 -5.24 -26.65 3.75
CA SER A 416 -4.06 -27.50 3.99
C SER A 416 -2.81 -26.71 4.39
N PRO A 417 -1.98 -27.24 5.32
CA PRO A 417 -2.21 -28.44 6.14
C PRO A 417 -3.37 -28.27 7.14
N PRO A 418 -3.88 -29.37 7.73
CA PRO A 418 -5.12 -29.36 8.52
C PRO A 418 -5.13 -28.35 9.68
N ALA A 419 -3.99 -28.12 10.34
CA ALA A 419 -3.93 -27.15 11.43
C ALA A 419 -4.40 -25.73 11.04
N LYS A 420 -4.31 -25.37 9.75
CA LYS A 420 -4.75 -24.06 9.23
C LYS A 420 -6.27 -23.86 9.29
N HIS A 421 -7.05 -24.89 9.58
CA HIS A 421 -8.47 -24.75 9.88
C HIS A 421 -8.74 -23.88 11.11
N ILE A 422 -7.73 -23.55 11.92
CA ILE A 422 -7.93 -22.58 13.00
C ILE A 422 -7.90 -21.13 12.55
N TRP A 423 -7.59 -20.85 11.28
CA TRP A 423 -7.56 -19.49 10.76
C TRP A 423 -8.76 -19.22 9.86
N THR A 424 -9.57 -18.25 10.27
CA THR A 424 -10.70 -17.72 9.49
C THR A 424 -10.35 -16.30 9.04
N PHE A 425 -10.70 -15.97 7.79
CA PHE A 425 -10.37 -14.69 7.18
C PHE A 425 -11.62 -14.01 6.67
N TYR A 426 -11.61 -12.68 6.69
CA TYR A 426 -12.66 -11.84 6.10
C TYR A 426 -12.04 -10.82 5.15
N ASP A 427 -12.76 -10.55 4.06
CA ASP A 427 -12.38 -9.54 3.07
C ASP A 427 -12.76 -8.12 3.51
N GLN A 428 -12.56 -7.13 2.63
CA GLN A 428 -12.80 -5.72 2.90
C GLN A 428 -14.27 -5.35 3.08
N ASN A 429 -15.17 -6.25 2.67
CA ASN A 429 -16.61 -6.11 2.87
C ASN A 429 -17.09 -6.95 4.06
N MET A 430 -16.17 -7.52 4.84
CA MET A 430 -16.45 -8.42 5.96
C MET A 430 -17.18 -9.70 5.55
N ASN A 431 -16.99 -10.17 4.31
CA ASN A 431 -17.47 -11.50 3.91
C ASN A 431 -16.46 -12.57 4.33
N TYR A 432 -16.95 -13.71 4.84
CA TYR A 432 -16.11 -14.88 5.03
C TYR A 432 -15.34 -15.25 3.75
N TRP A 433 -14.05 -15.45 3.92
CA TRP A 433 -13.12 -15.84 2.88
C TRP A 433 -12.45 -17.16 3.22
N ASN A 434 -12.71 -18.20 2.42
CA ASN A 434 -11.96 -19.45 2.47
C ASN A 434 -10.55 -19.29 1.86
N HIS A 435 -9.75 -18.45 2.52
CA HIS A 435 -8.46 -17.96 2.08
C HIS A 435 -7.49 -19.08 1.72
N TYR A 436 -7.29 -20.06 2.60
CA TYR A 436 -6.36 -21.16 2.34
C TYR A 436 -6.91 -22.18 1.33
N GLY A 437 -8.23 -22.32 1.21
CA GLY A 437 -8.84 -23.08 0.13
C GLY A 437 -8.52 -22.46 -1.24
N GLU A 438 -8.66 -21.14 -1.38
CA GLU A 438 -8.30 -20.41 -2.59
C GLU A 438 -6.80 -20.53 -2.91
N LEU A 439 -5.90 -20.35 -1.94
CA LEU A 439 -4.45 -20.47 -2.15
C LEU A 439 -3.97 -21.87 -2.58
N ASN A 440 -4.79 -22.89 -2.34
CA ASN A 440 -4.53 -24.26 -2.77
C ASN A 440 -5.11 -24.54 -4.17
N MET A 441 -6.05 -23.72 -4.65
CA MET A 441 -6.67 -23.84 -5.97
C MET A 441 -6.03 -22.91 -7.01
N PHE A 442 -5.57 -21.74 -6.59
CA PHE A 442 -5.07 -20.69 -7.46
C PHE A 442 -3.58 -20.45 -7.24
N THR A 443 -2.90 -19.97 -8.29
CA THR A 443 -1.53 -19.46 -8.19
C THR A 443 -1.54 -17.93 -8.17
N ALA A 444 -0.41 -17.30 -7.83
CA ALA A 444 -0.27 -15.84 -7.91
C ALA A 444 -0.46 -15.29 -9.34
N ARG A 445 -0.50 -16.15 -10.37
CA ARG A 445 -0.80 -15.77 -11.75
C ARG A 445 -2.28 -15.91 -12.10
N ASP A 446 -3.03 -16.71 -11.34
CA ASP A 446 -4.43 -17.08 -11.60
C ASP A 446 -5.38 -16.53 -10.53
N MET A 447 -4.93 -15.52 -9.78
CA MET A 447 -5.70 -14.97 -8.68
C MET A 447 -6.97 -14.25 -9.17
N PRO A 448 -8.10 -14.39 -8.45
CA PRO A 448 -9.32 -13.68 -8.76
C PRO A 448 -9.14 -12.15 -8.76
N THR A 449 -10.04 -11.46 -9.48
CA THR A 449 -10.15 -10.00 -9.41
C THR A 449 -11.26 -9.67 -8.42
N ASP A 450 -10.88 -9.04 -7.31
CA ASP A 450 -11.78 -8.60 -6.26
C ASP A 450 -11.40 -7.16 -5.91
N GLU A 451 -12.14 -6.21 -6.48
CA GLU A 451 -11.82 -4.79 -6.37
C GLU A 451 -12.29 -4.19 -5.04
N PHE A 452 -11.44 -3.40 -4.40
CA PHE A 452 -11.79 -2.65 -3.19
C PHE A 452 -11.02 -1.33 -3.07
N LYS A 453 -11.54 -0.40 -2.27
CA LYS A 453 -10.86 0.86 -1.94
C LYS A 453 -10.05 0.70 -0.65
N PRO A 454 -8.74 1.03 -0.64
CA PRO A 454 -7.93 1.02 0.56
C PRO A 454 -8.51 1.85 1.71
N GLU A 455 -8.15 1.46 2.92
CA GLU A 455 -8.27 2.35 4.07
C GLU A 455 -7.12 3.37 4.07
N TYR A 456 -7.34 4.53 4.70
CA TYR A 456 -6.34 5.59 4.82
C TYR A 456 -5.99 5.87 6.29
N VAL A 457 -4.69 5.87 6.61
CA VAL A 457 -4.21 6.16 7.99
C VAL A 457 -3.13 7.23 7.97
N SER A 458 -3.02 7.96 9.09
CA SER A 458 -1.87 8.83 9.34
C SER A 458 -0.68 7.99 9.80
N TYR A 459 0.46 8.14 9.13
CA TYR A 459 1.72 7.47 9.46
C TYR A 459 2.90 8.39 9.15
N LYS A 460 3.69 8.73 10.17
CA LYS A 460 4.85 9.65 10.08
C LYS A 460 4.50 10.94 9.31
N ASP A 461 3.46 11.64 9.79
CA ASP A 461 2.96 12.93 9.27
C ASP A 461 2.34 12.93 7.87
N LYS A 462 2.21 11.77 7.22
CA LYS A 462 1.53 11.62 5.93
C LYS A 462 0.40 10.60 5.99
N ILE A 463 -0.62 10.83 5.18
CA ILE A 463 -1.70 9.90 4.92
C ILE A 463 -1.23 8.87 3.88
N TYR A 464 -1.35 7.59 4.20
CA TYR A 464 -1.04 6.46 3.31
C TYR A 464 -2.25 5.55 3.12
N PRO A 465 -2.38 4.88 1.96
CA PRO A 465 -3.31 3.79 1.79
C PRO A 465 -2.74 2.52 2.43
N VAL A 466 -3.54 1.82 3.24
CA VAL A 466 -3.10 0.67 4.03
C VAL A 466 -4.13 -0.46 4.07
N ASN A 467 -3.69 -1.63 4.54
CA ASN A 467 -4.53 -2.64 5.17
C ASN A 467 -4.14 -2.74 6.65
N SER A 468 -4.99 -2.25 7.55
CA SER A 468 -4.77 -2.40 8.99
C SER A 468 -5.51 -3.64 9.47
N VAL A 469 -4.79 -4.76 9.63
CA VAL A 469 -5.42 -6.05 9.90
C VAL A 469 -6.07 -6.05 11.29
N HIS A 470 -7.31 -6.54 11.36
CA HIS A 470 -8.00 -6.84 12.61
C HIS A 470 -7.78 -8.29 13.02
N SER A 471 -7.83 -8.58 14.32
CA SER A 471 -7.57 -9.92 14.82
C SER A 471 -8.41 -10.30 16.02
N ALA A 472 -8.83 -11.57 16.09
CA ALA A 472 -9.31 -12.18 17.31
C ALA A 472 -8.62 -13.53 17.56
N TRP A 473 -8.17 -13.83 18.79
CA TRP A 473 -7.34 -15.01 19.05
C TRP A 473 -7.26 -15.35 20.56
N PRO A 474 -6.99 -16.62 20.92
CA PRO A 474 -6.74 -17.01 22.32
C PRO A 474 -5.34 -16.58 22.78
N GLY A 475 -5.25 -15.83 23.87
CA GLY A 475 -3.99 -15.41 24.48
C GLY A 475 -3.75 -16.05 25.85
N ILE A 476 -2.54 -15.84 26.38
CA ILE A 476 -2.16 -16.19 27.74
C ILE A 476 -1.59 -14.93 28.42
N SER A 477 -2.28 -14.46 29.45
CA SER A 477 -1.81 -13.38 30.31
C SER A 477 -0.94 -13.97 31.42
N THR A 478 0.22 -13.34 31.70
CA THR A 478 1.13 -13.75 32.77
C THR A 478 1.24 -12.64 33.80
N GLU A 479 1.01 -12.96 35.08
CA GLU A 479 1.08 -11.98 36.17
C GLU A 479 2.47 -11.33 36.24
N GLY A 480 2.50 -10.00 36.36
CA GLY A 480 3.74 -9.21 36.45
C GLY A 480 4.53 -9.11 35.14
N LYS A 481 4.01 -9.58 33.99
CA LYS A 481 4.62 -9.40 32.68
C LYS A 481 3.73 -8.59 31.76
N GLU A 482 4.34 -7.68 31.02
CA GLU A 482 3.67 -6.95 29.95
C GLU A 482 3.35 -7.87 28.76
N GLY A 483 2.37 -7.46 27.96
CA GLY A 483 1.97 -8.16 26.76
C GLY A 483 1.35 -9.53 27.04
N LEU A 484 1.28 -10.36 26.00
CA LEU A 484 0.62 -11.66 26.05
C LEU A 484 1.54 -12.73 25.45
N ASP A 485 1.40 -13.96 25.93
CA ASP A 485 1.86 -15.15 25.21
C ASP A 485 0.70 -15.72 24.37
N GLN A 486 1.03 -16.62 23.44
CA GLN A 486 0.05 -17.40 22.69
C GLN A 486 0.17 -18.90 23.01
N PRO A 487 -0.96 -19.63 23.07
CA PRO A 487 -0.95 -21.09 23.06
C PRO A 487 -0.44 -21.58 21.70
N LYS A 488 -0.04 -22.86 21.61
CA LYS A 488 0.38 -23.40 20.32
C LYS A 488 -0.82 -23.58 19.40
N MET A 489 -0.64 -23.23 18.14
CA MET A 489 -1.64 -23.42 17.08
C MET A 489 -2.22 -24.85 17.06
N LYS A 490 -1.37 -25.87 17.23
CA LYS A 490 -1.79 -27.28 17.26
C LYS A 490 -2.72 -27.60 18.43
N ASP A 491 -2.58 -26.91 19.56
CA ASP A 491 -3.33 -27.22 20.79
C ASP A 491 -4.77 -26.74 20.67
N ILE A 492 -4.97 -25.57 20.06
CA ILE A 492 -6.29 -25.02 19.76
C ILE A 492 -6.97 -25.79 18.62
N TYR A 493 -6.23 -26.12 17.54
CA TYR A 493 -6.74 -26.98 16.48
C TYR A 493 -7.22 -28.34 17.02
N THR A 494 -6.41 -29.00 17.86
CA THR A 494 -6.77 -30.29 18.44
C THR A 494 -7.92 -30.22 19.44
N MET A 495 -8.08 -29.11 20.17
CA MET A 495 -9.26 -28.86 21.01
C MET A 495 -10.55 -28.88 20.19
N TRP A 496 -10.61 -28.07 19.13
CA TRP A 496 -11.77 -28.00 18.25
C TRP A 496 -12.07 -29.34 17.56
N THR A 497 -11.06 -29.99 16.99
CA THR A 497 -11.28 -31.30 16.34
C THR A 497 -11.75 -32.38 17.32
N ALA A 498 -11.28 -32.35 18.58
CA ALA A 498 -11.75 -33.27 19.61
C ALA A 498 -13.23 -33.04 19.94
N HIS A 499 -13.65 -31.78 20.06
CA HIS A 499 -15.05 -31.40 20.29
C HIS A 499 -15.95 -31.77 19.10
N LEU A 500 -15.51 -31.48 17.87
CA LEU A 500 -16.27 -31.81 16.65
C LEU A 500 -16.43 -33.32 16.44
N SER A 501 -15.46 -34.12 16.91
CA SER A 501 -15.53 -35.59 16.84
C SER A 501 -16.38 -36.19 17.96
N ASP A 502 -16.41 -35.55 19.13
CA ASP A 502 -17.11 -36.01 20.32
C ASP A 502 -17.54 -34.79 21.16
N LYS A 503 -18.83 -34.47 21.10
CA LYS A 503 -19.44 -33.30 21.76
C LYS A 503 -19.32 -33.32 23.29
N SER A 504 -19.02 -34.47 23.90
CA SER A 504 -18.76 -34.54 25.34
C SER A 504 -17.42 -33.90 25.72
N LYS A 505 -16.50 -33.72 24.75
CA LYS A 505 -15.22 -33.03 24.94
C LYS A 505 -15.40 -31.54 24.64
N PHE A 506 -15.01 -30.71 25.60
CA PHE A 506 -15.18 -29.25 25.52
C PHE A 506 -16.62 -28.81 25.15
N PRO A 507 -17.66 -29.28 25.89
CA PRO A 507 -19.07 -29.06 25.52
C PRO A 507 -19.48 -27.58 25.48
N LEU A 508 -18.76 -26.71 26.19
CA LEU A 508 -19.01 -25.26 26.15
C LEU A 508 -18.85 -24.66 24.75
N LEU A 509 -18.06 -25.28 23.87
CA LEU A 509 -17.89 -24.81 22.50
C LEU A 509 -19.19 -24.87 21.66
N ASP A 510 -20.21 -25.63 22.09
CA ASP A 510 -21.54 -25.64 21.42
C ASP A 510 -22.33 -24.33 21.60
N ILE A 511 -21.92 -23.47 22.55
CA ILE A 511 -22.54 -22.15 22.77
C ILE A 511 -22.16 -21.18 21.65
N ILE A 512 -21.01 -21.40 21.00
CA ILE A 512 -20.45 -20.53 19.96
C ILE A 512 -21.20 -20.80 18.65
N THR A 513 -21.93 -19.78 18.17
CA THR A 513 -22.86 -19.92 17.03
C THR A 513 -22.58 -18.88 15.94
N ASP A 514 -23.16 -19.10 14.76
CA ASP A 514 -23.14 -18.14 13.64
C ASP A 514 -24.26 -17.11 13.83
N ASP A 515 -23.89 -15.88 14.14
CA ASP A 515 -24.81 -14.80 14.46
C ASP A 515 -25.19 -13.91 13.27
N ASN A 516 -24.35 -13.90 12.23
CA ASN A 516 -24.54 -13.03 11.07
C ASN A 516 -25.06 -13.78 9.82
N GLY A 517 -25.13 -15.11 9.89
CA GLY A 517 -25.67 -16.02 8.87
C GLY A 517 -24.68 -16.35 7.75
N ASP A 518 -23.38 -16.14 7.92
CA ASP A 518 -22.36 -16.39 6.89
C ASP A 518 -21.83 -17.84 6.84
N LYS A 519 -22.34 -18.69 7.74
CA LYS A 519 -22.04 -20.13 7.95
C LYS A 519 -20.76 -20.41 8.73
N ILE A 520 -20.11 -19.40 9.28
CA ILE A 520 -18.98 -19.53 10.19
C ILE A 520 -19.43 -19.02 11.55
N PRO A 521 -19.21 -19.77 12.64
CA PRO A 521 -19.55 -19.27 13.97
C PRO A 521 -18.55 -18.21 14.42
N GLU A 522 -19.01 -17.28 15.27
CA GLU A 522 -18.17 -16.23 15.84
C GLU A 522 -18.13 -16.28 17.37
N VAL A 523 -17.02 -15.83 17.94
CA VAL A 523 -16.95 -15.53 19.38
C VAL A 523 -17.21 -14.03 19.53
N ASN A 524 -18.40 -13.65 19.99
CA ASN A 524 -18.78 -12.24 20.10
C ASN A 524 -19.69 -11.91 21.28
N LYS A 525 -20.57 -12.82 21.72
CA LYS A 525 -21.41 -12.62 22.91
C LYS A 525 -20.65 -12.94 24.21
N GLU A 526 -21.13 -12.38 25.32
CA GLU A 526 -20.50 -12.59 26.64
C GLU A 526 -20.39 -14.08 26.99
N GLU A 527 -21.44 -14.87 26.73
CA GLU A 527 -21.49 -16.29 27.01
C GLU A 527 -20.53 -17.10 26.13
N GLU A 528 -20.35 -16.70 24.86
CA GLU A 528 -19.46 -17.34 23.90
C GLU A 528 -17.99 -17.06 24.23
N ILE A 529 -17.68 -15.83 24.62
CA ILE A 529 -16.33 -15.43 25.07
C ILE A 529 -15.94 -16.24 26.31
N ASP A 530 -16.83 -16.33 27.31
CA ASP A 530 -16.59 -17.10 28.53
C ASP A 530 -16.44 -18.61 28.23
N ALA A 531 -17.28 -19.16 27.36
CA ALA A 531 -17.20 -20.54 26.90
C ALA A 531 -15.86 -20.85 26.22
N PHE A 532 -15.40 -19.96 25.34
CA PHE A 532 -14.13 -20.10 24.63
C PHE A 532 -12.94 -20.06 25.60
N ILE A 533 -12.86 -19.03 26.46
CA ILE A 533 -11.78 -18.87 27.45
C ILE A 533 -11.69 -20.11 28.36
N LYS A 534 -12.83 -20.60 28.87
CA LYS A 534 -12.86 -21.79 29.74
C LYS A 534 -12.39 -23.04 29.02
N SER A 535 -12.79 -23.22 27.77
CA SER A 535 -12.37 -24.38 26.95
C SER A 535 -10.88 -24.37 26.66
N VAL A 536 -10.32 -23.19 26.31
CA VAL A 536 -8.87 -23.03 26.12
C VAL A 536 -8.12 -23.29 27.42
N ASN A 537 -8.58 -22.75 28.55
CA ASN A 537 -7.96 -22.98 29.85
C ASN A 537 -7.95 -24.47 30.22
N GLN A 538 -9.07 -25.17 30.04
CA GLN A 538 -9.16 -26.62 30.24
C GLN A 538 -8.15 -27.35 29.36
N ARG A 539 -8.05 -26.99 28.06
CA ARG A 539 -7.12 -27.60 27.12
C ARG A 539 -5.67 -27.45 27.56
N LEU A 540 -5.28 -26.27 28.02
CA LEU A 540 -3.92 -26.01 28.50
C LEU A 540 -3.58 -26.85 29.74
N ILE A 541 -4.54 -26.99 30.67
CA ILE A 541 -4.39 -27.84 31.86
C ILE A 541 -4.26 -29.32 31.47
N ASP A 542 -5.10 -29.82 30.56
CA ASP A 542 -5.05 -31.21 30.06
C ASP A 542 -3.69 -31.54 29.42
N LEU A 543 -3.09 -30.56 28.74
CA LEU A 543 -1.77 -30.65 28.13
C LEU A 543 -0.62 -30.43 29.11
N LYS A 544 -0.92 -30.27 30.41
CA LYS A 544 0.05 -30.07 31.51
C LYS A 544 0.91 -28.82 31.35
N TYR A 545 0.35 -27.76 30.77
CA TYR A 545 1.01 -26.46 30.81
C TYR A 545 1.14 -25.97 32.25
N ASP A 546 2.26 -25.32 32.57
CA ASP A 546 2.39 -24.60 33.82
C ASP A 546 1.57 -23.31 33.76
N MET A 547 0.39 -23.35 34.38
CA MET A 547 -0.56 -22.26 34.47
C MET A 547 -0.40 -21.42 35.76
N THR A 548 0.64 -21.66 36.55
CA THR A 548 0.91 -20.89 37.78
C THR A 548 1.15 -19.43 37.42
N GLY A 549 0.34 -18.51 37.95
CA GLY A 549 0.39 -17.09 37.63
C GLY A 549 0.00 -16.75 36.17
N LYS A 550 -0.65 -17.68 35.45
CA LYS A 550 -1.11 -17.47 34.06
C LYS A 550 -2.62 -17.69 33.93
N LYS A 551 -3.23 -16.97 33.00
CA LYS A 551 -4.65 -17.12 32.67
C LYS A 551 -4.84 -17.13 31.16
N ALA A 552 -5.68 -18.04 30.67
CA ALA A 552 -6.19 -17.96 29.30
C ALA A 552 -7.08 -16.71 29.16
N VAL A 553 -6.97 -16.02 28.04
CA VAL A 553 -7.76 -14.83 27.70
C VAL A 553 -8.21 -14.92 26.25
N TRP A 554 -9.24 -14.16 25.88
CA TRP A 554 -9.61 -13.96 24.48
C TRP A 554 -9.30 -12.52 24.09
N VAL A 555 -8.62 -12.35 22.96
CA VAL A 555 -8.17 -11.06 22.48
C VAL A 555 -8.99 -10.70 21.24
N ASN A 556 -9.60 -9.52 21.22
CA ASN A 556 -10.27 -8.95 20.06
C ASN A 556 -9.71 -7.54 19.82
N ASN A 557 -8.85 -7.41 18.81
CA ASN A 557 -8.02 -6.26 18.58
C ASN A 557 -7.22 -5.85 19.83
N ASP A 558 -7.47 -4.65 20.36
CA ASP A 558 -6.85 -4.11 21.57
C ASP A 558 -7.50 -4.60 22.86
N ARG A 559 -8.69 -5.22 22.79
CA ARG A 559 -9.44 -5.67 23.98
C ARG A 559 -9.03 -7.08 24.37
N VAL A 560 -8.62 -7.23 25.63
CA VAL A 560 -8.22 -8.51 26.22
C VAL A 560 -9.24 -8.91 27.27
N TYR A 561 -10.10 -9.85 26.92
CA TYR A 561 -11.17 -10.38 27.76
C TYR A 561 -10.62 -11.43 28.72
N THR A 562 -10.81 -11.19 30.02
CA THR A 562 -10.47 -12.15 31.08
C THR A 562 -11.62 -13.10 31.40
N ASP A 563 -12.83 -12.69 31.03
CA ASP A 563 -14.08 -13.44 31.08
C ASP A 563 -15.06 -12.82 30.07
N GLY A 564 -16.30 -13.29 30.04
CA GLY A 564 -17.32 -12.81 29.10
C GLY A 564 -17.65 -11.30 29.18
N LYS A 565 -17.36 -10.64 30.30
CA LYS A 565 -17.79 -9.25 30.58
C LYS A 565 -16.62 -8.29 30.74
N ASN A 566 -15.56 -8.74 31.39
CA ASN A 566 -14.45 -7.88 31.79
C ASN A 566 -13.31 -7.99 30.78
N PHE A 567 -12.84 -6.83 30.31
CA PHE A 567 -11.63 -6.72 29.51
C PHE A 567 -10.81 -5.52 29.94
N PHE A 568 -9.52 -5.56 29.63
CA PHE A 568 -8.64 -4.38 29.62
C PHE A 568 -8.13 -4.15 28.20
N THR A 569 -7.55 -2.97 27.94
CA THR A 569 -7.00 -2.64 26.62
C THR A 569 -5.48 -2.66 26.63
N ILE A 570 -4.89 -3.08 25.51
CA ILE A 570 -3.45 -2.96 25.24
C ILE A 570 -3.24 -1.79 24.29
N GLU A 571 -2.26 -0.93 24.61
CA GLU A 571 -1.93 0.23 23.81
C GLU A 571 -1.52 -0.17 22.38
N LYS A 572 -2.09 0.54 21.41
CA LYS A 572 -1.79 0.42 19.98
C LYS A 572 -1.63 1.80 19.36
N ASN A 573 -0.86 1.87 18.28
CA ASN A 573 -0.72 3.07 17.47
C ASN A 573 -2.02 3.38 16.70
N GLU A 574 -2.19 4.63 16.27
CA GLU A 574 -3.40 5.07 15.54
C GLU A 574 -3.60 4.31 14.22
N PHE A 575 -2.50 4.00 13.51
CA PHE A 575 -2.52 3.25 12.26
C PHE A 575 -2.79 1.75 12.43
N GLU A 576 -2.79 1.24 13.67
CA GLU A 576 -3.06 -0.17 13.96
C GLU A 576 -4.56 -0.39 14.22
N SER A 577 -5.09 -1.50 13.72
CA SER A 577 -6.41 -2.00 14.14
C SER A 577 -6.27 -2.94 15.35
N SER A 578 -5.17 -3.69 15.44
CA SER A 578 -4.80 -4.56 16.55
C SER A 578 -3.32 -4.38 16.89
N PRO A 579 -2.91 -4.36 18.18
CA PRO A 579 -1.51 -4.27 18.58
C PRO A 579 -0.68 -5.52 18.19
N TYR A 580 -1.37 -6.61 17.83
CA TYR A 580 -0.77 -7.91 17.50
C TYR A 580 -0.84 -8.29 16.01
N ALA A 581 -1.54 -7.50 15.21
CA ALA A 581 -1.73 -7.77 13.79
C ALA A 581 -0.91 -6.82 12.91
N SER A 582 -0.63 -7.25 11.69
CA SER A 582 0.17 -6.48 10.73
C SER A 582 -0.59 -5.28 10.18
N VAL A 583 0.12 -4.20 9.92
CA VAL A 583 -0.36 -3.08 9.09
C VAL A 583 0.46 -3.08 7.82
N TYR A 584 -0.20 -3.26 6.67
CA TYR A 584 0.47 -3.29 5.37
C TYR A 584 0.28 -1.97 4.65
N LYS A 585 1.37 -1.25 4.42
CA LYS A 585 1.35 -0.01 3.64
C LYS A 585 1.36 -0.34 2.15
N TYR A 586 0.40 0.16 1.38
CA TYR A 586 0.38 -0.10 -0.06
C TYR A 586 1.41 0.77 -0.77
N SER A 587 2.28 0.12 -1.54
CA SER A 587 3.33 0.76 -2.37
C SER A 587 3.51 0.09 -3.73
N HIS A 588 2.63 -0.86 -4.05
CA HIS A 588 2.59 -1.61 -5.31
C HIS A 588 1.15 -1.61 -5.84
N ASN A 589 0.99 -1.98 -7.10
CA ASN A 589 -0.20 -1.72 -7.89
C ASN A 589 -0.43 -0.24 -8.13
N VAL A 590 0.64 0.45 -8.53
CA VAL A 590 0.57 1.88 -8.80
C VAL A 590 -0.14 2.11 -10.13
N PHE A 591 -1.20 2.93 -10.08
CA PHE A 591 -2.01 3.30 -11.22
C PHE A 591 -1.35 4.42 -12.03
N PRO A 592 -1.60 4.47 -13.36
CA PRO A 592 -1.21 5.61 -14.18
C PRO A 592 -1.77 6.93 -13.66
N ALA A 593 -1.08 8.05 -13.92
CA ALA A 593 -1.51 9.38 -13.48
C ALA A 593 -2.92 9.77 -13.97
N LYS A 594 -3.39 9.21 -15.08
CA LYS A 594 -4.74 9.49 -15.65
C LYS A 594 -5.88 8.79 -14.92
N THR A 595 -5.58 7.96 -13.93
CA THR A 595 -6.57 7.25 -13.09
C THR A 595 -6.34 7.52 -11.60
N ALA A 596 -5.42 8.42 -11.27
CA ALA A 596 -5.16 8.81 -9.89
C ALA A 596 -6.29 9.67 -9.31
N LEU A 597 -6.46 9.66 -7.98
CA LEU A 597 -7.38 10.58 -7.31
C LEU A 597 -7.04 12.03 -7.63
N GLY A 598 -8.06 12.83 -7.89
CA GLY A 598 -7.94 14.24 -8.23
C GLY A 598 -7.96 14.52 -9.73
N ILE A 599 -7.91 13.49 -10.60
CA ILE A 599 -8.00 13.68 -12.05
C ILE A 599 -9.34 14.28 -12.49
N ASN A 600 -10.42 14.06 -11.72
CA ASN A 600 -11.71 14.69 -11.98
C ASN A 600 -11.91 16.00 -11.19
N GLY A 601 -10.92 16.43 -10.43
CA GLY A 601 -10.96 17.63 -9.57
C GLY A 601 -11.08 17.28 -8.09
N CYS A 602 -11.29 18.30 -7.26
CA CYS A 602 -11.25 18.18 -5.80
C CYS A 602 -12.31 17.23 -5.22
N THR A 603 -13.42 17.00 -5.94
CA THR A 603 -14.56 16.18 -5.48
C THR A 603 -14.28 14.69 -5.48
N ASP A 604 -13.17 14.23 -6.08
CA ASP A 604 -12.71 12.84 -5.94
C ASP A 604 -12.45 12.48 -4.46
N CYS A 605 -12.05 13.47 -3.65
CA CYS A 605 -11.82 13.31 -2.20
C CYS A 605 -12.74 14.18 -1.34
N HIS A 606 -13.15 15.36 -1.80
CA HIS A 606 -13.99 16.31 -1.03
C HIS A 606 -15.44 16.29 -1.50
N SER A 607 -16.07 15.12 -1.48
CA SER A 607 -17.53 15.00 -1.67
C SER A 607 -18.15 14.07 -0.65
N ASP A 608 -19.45 14.22 -0.38
CA ASP A 608 -20.21 13.35 0.54
C ASP A 608 -20.20 11.89 0.06
N ASN A 609 -20.16 11.69 -1.26
CA ASN A 609 -20.09 10.38 -1.90
C ASN A 609 -18.65 9.91 -2.17
N SER A 610 -17.63 10.67 -1.77
CA SER A 610 -16.25 10.22 -1.90
C SER A 610 -15.99 9.07 -0.94
N GLY A 611 -15.28 8.04 -1.41
CA GLY A 611 -14.84 6.94 -0.55
C GLY A 611 -13.60 7.28 0.30
N PHE A 612 -13.26 8.57 0.43
CA PHE A 612 -11.95 9.01 0.95
C PHE A 612 -11.98 9.42 2.44
N PHE A 613 -12.90 10.29 2.85
CA PHE A 613 -12.99 10.75 4.25
C PHE A 613 -14.16 10.13 5.02
N THR A 614 -15.29 9.90 4.37
CA THR A 614 -16.57 9.54 5.01
C THR A 614 -16.94 8.07 4.84
N SER A 615 -16.10 7.27 4.19
CA SER A 615 -16.30 5.82 4.06
C SER A 615 -16.41 5.16 5.44
N SER A 616 -17.28 4.16 5.53
CA SER A 616 -17.43 3.34 6.74
C SER A 616 -16.33 2.29 6.74
N VAL A 617 -15.46 2.33 7.75
CA VAL A 617 -14.34 1.40 7.93
C VAL A 617 -14.52 0.59 9.21
N VAL A 618 -13.95 -0.61 9.26
CA VAL A 618 -14.11 -1.51 10.40
C VAL A 618 -13.35 -0.96 11.60
N LYS A 619 -13.99 -0.96 12.76
CA LYS A 619 -13.40 -0.63 14.07
C LYS A 619 -13.14 -1.92 14.86
N TYR A 620 -14.14 -2.78 14.94
CA TYR A 620 -14.05 -4.12 15.53
C TYR A 620 -14.71 -5.16 14.60
N PRO A 621 -14.12 -6.36 14.46
CA PRO A 621 -14.64 -7.39 13.57
C PRO A 621 -16.09 -7.77 13.82
N PHE A 622 -16.47 -7.93 15.10
CA PHE A 622 -17.78 -8.43 15.50
C PHE A 622 -18.34 -7.66 16.69
N GLY A 623 -19.59 -7.23 16.58
CA GLY A 623 -20.44 -6.79 17.68
C GLY A 623 -21.33 -7.92 18.20
N ASN A 624 -22.27 -7.61 19.08
CA ASN A 624 -23.15 -8.61 19.70
C ASN A 624 -24.07 -9.35 18.70
N ASP A 625 -24.24 -8.82 17.48
CA ASP A 625 -25.02 -9.41 16.40
C ASP A 625 -24.15 -10.09 15.32
N GLY A 626 -22.87 -10.34 15.62
CA GLY A 626 -21.90 -10.95 14.69
C GLY A 626 -21.47 -10.02 13.55
N LYS A 627 -21.98 -8.79 13.47
CA LYS A 627 -21.65 -7.84 12.40
C LYS A 627 -20.51 -6.91 12.80
N PRO A 628 -19.76 -6.33 11.84
CA PRO A 628 -18.70 -5.39 12.15
C PRO A 628 -19.22 -4.12 12.80
N ILE A 629 -18.49 -3.66 13.82
CA ILE A 629 -18.64 -2.31 14.36
C ILE A 629 -17.78 -1.39 13.50
N THR A 630 -18.37 -0.33 12.95
CA THR A 630 -17.68 0.58 12.02
C THR A 630 -17.53 2.00 12.56
N GLU A 631 -16.66 2.78 11.92
CA GLU A 631 -16.49 4.21 12.16
C GLU A 631 -16.16 4.94 10.84
N PRO A 632 -16.27 6.28 10.76
CA PRO A 632 -15.90 7.01 9.55
C PRO A 632 -14.38 7.08 9.36
N GLN A 633 -13.93 6.95 8.12
CA GLN A 633 -12.52 6.89 7.71
C GLN A 633 -11.66 8.06 8.22
N TYR A 634 -12.20 9.28 8.29
CA TYR A 634 -11.47 10.45 8.78
C TYR A 634 -10.95 10.29 10.22
N ASN A 635 -11.59 9.44 11.04
CA ASN A 635 -11.12 9.15 12.39
C ASN A 635 -9.74 8.45 12.35
N ARG A 636 -9.56 7.49 11.43
CA ARG A 636 -8.30 6.76 11.24
C ARG A 636 -7.18 7.63 10.66
N MET A 637 -7.56 8.75 10.04
CA MET A 637 -6.64 9.75 9.50
C MET A 637 -6.26 10.82 10.54
N GLY A 638 -6.82 10.78 11.75
CA GLY A 638 -6.60 11.79 12.78
C GLY A 638 -7.22 13.15 12.45
N LEU A 639 -8.25 13.19 11.60
CA LEU A 639 -8.88 14.42 11.13
C LEU A 639 -10.17 14.74 11.90
N SER A 640 -10.47 16.03 12.08
CA SER A 640 -11.72 16.45 12.70
C SER A 640 -12.88 16.38 11.71
N ALA A 641 -14.05 15.95 12.17
CA ALA A 641 -15.27 15.93 11.36
C ALA A 641 -15.59 17.32 10.79
N ILE A 642 -15.40 18.38 11.59
CA ILE A 642 -15.67 19.76 11.18
C ILE A 642 -14.79 20.15 9.98
N ASP A 643 -13.48 19.82 10.02
CA ASP A 643 -12.57 20.15 8.92
C ASP A 643 -12.92 19.41 7.63
N VAL A 644 -13.29 18.13 7.75
CA VAL A 644 -13.71 17.30 6.61
C VAL A 644 -14.97 17.86 5.97
N TYR A 645 -16.04 18.05 6.76
CA TYR A 645 -17.32 18.52 6.23
C TYR A 645 -17.26 19.97 5.73
N LEU A 646 -16.42 20.83 6.31
CA LEU A 646 -16.16 22.16 5.75
C LEU A 646 -15.43 22.09 4.41
N GLY A 647 -14.49 21.15 4.25
CA GLY A 647 -13.84 20.87 2.98
C GLY A 647 -14.83 20.38 1.92
N ILE A 648 -15.68 19.40 2.26
CA ILE A 648 -16.75 18.90 1.38
C ILE A 648 -17.71 20.02 0.99
N PHE A 649 -18.22 20.78 1.97
CA PHE A 649 -19.08 21.93 1.73
C PHE A 649 -18.46 22.93 0.74
N ARG A 650 -17.18 23.26 0.92
CA ARG A 650 -16.46 24.19 0.06
C ARG A 650 -16.31 23.65 -1.37
N GLU A 651 -15.82 22.42 -1.52
CA GLU A 651 -15.42 21.89 -2.82
C GLU A 651 -16.58 21.35 -3.66
N GLU A 652 -17.56 20.68 -3.04
CA GLU A 652 -18.71 20.06 -3.72
C GLU A 652 -19.85 21.06 -3.95
N TYR A 653 -20.16 21.88 -2.95
CA TYR A 653 -21.35 22.73 -2.98
C TYR A 653 -21.01 24.18 -3.32
N LEU A 654 -20.16 24.82 -2.51
CA LEU A 654 -19.92 26.27 -2.60
C LEU A 654 -19.25 26.67 -3.91
N LYS A 655 -18.18 25.98 -4.31
CA LYS A 655 -17.50 26.22 -5.60
C LYS A 655 -18.39 25.91 -6.79
N LYS A 656 -19.22 24.86 -6.72
CA LYS A 656 -20.19 24.54 -7.77
C LYS A 656 -21.19 25.68 -7.98
N VAL A 657 -21.69 26.28 -6.89
CA VAL A 657 -22.53 27.49 -6.95
C VAL A 657 -21.74 28.67 -7.52
N PHE A 658 -20.52 28.92 -7.04
CA PHE A 658 -19.68 30.01 -7.54
C PHE A 658 -19.45 29.93 -9.05
N TYR A 659 -19.03 28.78 -9.57
CA TYR A 659 -18.78 28.59 -11.01
C TYR A 659 -20.06 28.75 -11.83
N SER A 660 -21.19 28.23 -11.34
CA SER A 660 -22.49 28.41 -12.00
C SER A 660 -22.89 29.89 -12.08
N LEU A 661 -22.66 30.65 -11.01
CA LEU A 661 -22.91 32.09 -10.97
C LEU A 661 -21.96 32.87 -11.89
N MET A 662 -20.70 32.46 -12.02
CA MET A 662 -19.74 33.07 -12.94
C MET A 662 -20.16 32.89 -14.40
N ILE A 663 -20.69 31.71 -14.76
CA ILE A 663 -21.25 31.47 -16.10
C ILE A 663 -22.49 32.34 -16.33
N LEU A 664 -23.40 32.39 -15.35
CA LEU A 664 -24.57 33.26 -15.41
C LEU A 664 -24.17 34.73 -15.57
N LEU A 665 -23.11 35.16 -14.87
CA LEU A 665 -22.55 36.51 -14.97
C LEU A 665 -22.01 36.79 -16.38
N ALA A 666 -21.27 35.86 -16.97
CA ALA A 666 -20.76 35.99 -18.33
C ALA A 666 -21.90 36.12 -19.36
N ILE A 667 -22.95 35.30 -19.25
CA ILE A 667 -24.11 35.36 -20.14
C ILE A 667 -24.87 36.68 -19.94
N THR A 668 -25.10 37.10 -18.70
CA THR A 668 -25.79 38.35 -18.37
C THR A 668 -25.03 39.57 -18.91
N PHE A 669 -23.71 39.56 -18.77
CA PHE A 669 -22.85 40.60 -19.32
C PHE A 669 -22.87 40.61 -20.85
N PHE A 670 -22.89 39.44 -21.50
CA PHE A 670 -23.02 39.33 -22.95
C PHE A 670 -24.37 39.89 -23.45
N ILE A 671 -25.47 39.60 -22.76
CA ILE A 671 -26.79 40.19 -23.04
C ILE A 671 -26.72 41.72 -22.91
N TYR A 672 -26.11 42.23 -21.83
CA TYR A 672 -25.90 43.68 -21.66
C TYR A 672 -25.12 44.29 -22.84
N LEU A 673 -24.05 43.64 -23.30
CA LEU A 673 -23.29 44.10 -24.46
C LEU A 673 -24.11 44.09 -25.75
N ILE A 674 -24.91 43.05 -26.00
CA ILE A 674 -25.81 42.99 -27.16
C ILE A 674 -26.80 44.15 -27.12
N ILE A 675 -27.45 44.39 -25.98
CA ILE A 675 -28.39 45.51 -25.80
C ILE A 675 -27.69 46.84 -26.11
N ARG A 676 -26.46 47.02 -25.63
CA ARG A 676 -25.67 48.24 -25.88
C ARG A 676 -25.21 48.37 -27.34
N LEU A 677 -24.94 47.26 -28.03
CA LEU A 677 -24.49 47.22 -29.43
C LEU A 677 -25.63 47.41 -30.43
N LEU A 678 -26.82 46.88 -30.15
CA LEU A 678 -28.02 47.07 -30.97
C LEU A 678 -28.48 48.54 -30.97
N GLY A 679 -28.06 49.32 -29.98
CA GLY A 679 -28.29 50.76 -29.86
C GLY A 679 -29.74 51.11 -29.56
N ASP A 680 -29.98 52.38 -29.17
CA ASP A 680 -31.31 52.87 -28.84
C ASP A 680 -32.30 52.69 -30.01
N ASN A 681 -31.83 52.71 -31.26
CA ASN A 681 -32.63 52.66 -32.49
C ASN A 681 -33.49 51.40 -32.67
N TYR A 682 -33.08 50.23 -32.17
CA TYR A 682 -33.87 48.99 -32.28
C TYR A 682 -34.80 48.76 -31.07
N LEU A 683 -34.41 49.24 -29.88
CA LEU A 683 -35.17 49.09 -28.63
C LEU A 683 -36.31 50.12 -28.53
N LEU A 684 -36.25 51.23 -29.29
CA LEU A 684 -37.28 52.26 -29.37
C LEU A 684 -38.65 51.78 -29.91
N LYS A 685 -38.72 50.58 -30.53
CA LYS A 685 -39.98 50.00 -31.04
C LYS A 685 -40.87 49.35 -29.98
N TYR A 686 -40.34 49.05 -28.80
CA TYR A 686 -41.06 48.35 -27.74
C TYR A 686 -41.26 49.27 -26.51
N SER A 687 -42.35 49.07 -25.77
CA SER A 687 -42.57 49.80 -24.51
C SER A 687 -41.65 49.26 -23.41
N ALA A 688 -41.33 50.10 -22.42
CA ALA A 688 -40.55 49.70 -21.25
C ALA A 688 -41.09 48.43 -20.58
N GLY A 689 -42.42 48.28 -20.50
CA GLY A 689 -43.08 47.07 -19.98
C GLY A 689 -42.85 45.83 -20.84
N GLN A 690 -42.85 45.95 -22.17
CA GLN A 690 -42.61 44.83 -23.08
C GLN A 690 -41.16 44.34 -23.01
N VAL A 691 -40.19 45.25 -22.94
CA VAL A 691 -38.78 44.86 -22.81
C VAL A 691 -38.52 44.22 -21.43
N ASN A 692 -39.12 44.75 -20.36
CA ASN A 692 -39.04 44.13 -19.03
C ASN A 692 -39.64 42.73 -19.01
N PHE A 693 -40.76 42.51 -19.69
CA PHE A 693 -41.39 41.18 -19.80
C PHE A 693 -40.52 40.20 -20.58
N ILE A 694 -39.90 40.64 -21.69
CA ILE A 694 -38.97 39.81 -22.49
C ILE A 694 -37.73 39.44 -21.67
N LEU A 695 -37.12 40.41 -20.97
CA LEU A 695 -35.98 40.13 -20.10
C LEU A 695 -36.34 39.20 -18.97
N PHE A 696 -37.48 39.41 -18.32
CA PHE A 696 -37.99 38.51 -17.29
C PHE A 696 -38.12 37.09 -17.84
N ILE A 697 -38.74 36.91 -19.01
CA ILE A 697 -38.83 35.59 -19.67
C ILE A 697 -37.45 35.00 -19.96
N ILE A 698 -36.50 35.77 -20.50
CA ILE A 698 -35.15 35.29 -20.80
C ILE A 698 -34.45 34.83 -19.52
N PHE A 699 -34.46 35.64 -18.47
CA PHE A 699 -33.85 35.27 -17.19
C PHE A 699 -34.56 34.09 -16.53
N THR A 700 -35.90 34.00 -16.62
CA THR A 700 -36.66 32.84 -16.13
C THR A 700 -36.33 31.58 -16.93
N ILE A 701 -36.26 31.64 -18.26
CA ILE A 701 -35.85 30.50 -19.09
C ILE A 701 -34.42 30.08 -18.78
N MET A 702 -33.50 31.03 -18.63
CA MET A 702 -32.11 30.74 -18.25
C MET A 702 -32.02 30.09 -16.87
N LEU A 703 -32.76 30.61 -15.89
CA LEU A 703 -32.82 30.04 -14.55
C LEU A 703 -33.41 28.63 -14.57
N MET A 704 -34.54 28.44 -15.25
CA MET A 704 -35.19 27.13 -15.40
C MET A 704 -34.30 26.13 -16.15
N SER A 705 -33.60 26.57 -17.20
CA SER A 705 -32.63 25.75 -17.93
C SER A 705 -31.45 25.36 -17.05
N GLY A 706 -30.93 26.30 -16.24
CA GLY A 706 -29.87 26.03 -15.27
C GLY A 706 -30.30 25.04 -14.19
N ILE A 707 -31.51 25.18 -13.66
CA ILE A 707 -32.10 24.24 -12.69
C ILE A 707 -32.27 22.86 -13.33
N LEU A 708 -32.76 22.78 -14.57
CA LEU A 708 -32.89 21.51 -15.30
C LEU A 708 -31.54 20.85 -15.55
N ILE A 709 -30.51 21.61 -15.92
CA ILE A 709 -29.13 21.11 -16.08
C ILE A 709 -28.57 20.62 -14.75
N TYR A 710 -28.86 21.30 -13.64
CA TYR A 710 -28.41 20.92 -12.31
C TYR A 710 -29.10 19.65 -11.79
N LEU A 711 -30.40 19.52 -12.01
CA LEU A 711 -31.21 18.40 -11.51
C LEU A 711 -31.04 17.12 -12.35
N LYS A 712 -30.56 17.21 -13.59
CA LYS A 712 -30.38 16.04 -14.46
C LYS A 712 -28.94 15.50 -14.34
N PRO A 713 -28.74 14.28 -13.80
CA PRO A 713 -27.41 13.67 -13.68
C PRO A 713 -26.69 13.59 -15.03
N GLY A 714 -25.38 13.85 -15.05
CA GLY A 714 -24.52 13.82 -16.24
C GLY A 714 -24.71 14.96 -17.25
N LEU A 715 -25.83 15.72 -17.20
CA LEU A 715 -26.04 16.83 -18.14
C LEU A 715 -25.12 18.02 -17.81
N ILE A 716 -24.82 18.24 -16.54
CA ILE A 716 -23.89 19.29 -16.12
C ILE A 716 -22.46 19.03 -16.62
N GLU A 717 -22.01 17.77 -16.62
CA GLU A 717 -20.70 17.35 -17.10
C GLU A 717 -20.58 17.45 -18.63
N PHE A 718 -21.70 17.30 -19.34
CA PHE A 718 -21.77 17.47 -20.79
C PHE A 718 -21.77 18.95 -21.22
N VAL A 719 -22.45 19.82 -20.46
CA VAL A 719 -22.65 21.23 -20.84
C VAL A 719 -21.56 22.16 -20.29
N LEU A 720 -21.01 21.86 -19.10
CA LEU A 720 -20.02 22.70 -18.43
C LEU A 720 -18.60 22.17 -18.61
N PRO A 721 -17.57 23.03 -18.47
CA PRO A 721 -16.19 22.57 -18.36
C PRO A 721 -16.06 21.54 -17.24
N SER A 722 -15.16 20.57 -17.41
CA SER A 722 -14.93 19.56 -16.37
C SER A 722 -14.53 20.21 -15.05
N LYS A 723 -14.92 19.59 -13.94
CA LYS A 723 -14.63 20.09 -12.60
C LYS A 723 -13.12 20.29 -12.39
N PHE A 724 -12.28 19.39 -12.95
CA PHE A 724 -10.84 19.56 -12.99
C PHE A 724 -10.37 20.89 -13.61
N ILE A 725 -10.93 21.29 -14.76
CA ILE A 725 -10.57 22.56 -15.41
C ILE A 725 -10.93 23.75 -14.51
N LEU A 726 -12.09 23.70 -13.86
CA LEU A 726 -12.54 24.76 -12.97
C LEU A 726 -11.68 24.85 -11.70
N ASP A 727 -11.37 23.71 -11.07
CA ASP A 727 -10.56 23.64 -9.86
C ASP A 727 -9.11 24.05 -10.11
N SER A 728 -8.49 23.55 -11.18
CA SER A 728 -7.12 23.90 -11.57
C SER A 728 -6.95 25.38 -11.91
N ASN A 729 -8.03 26.07 -12.27
CA ASN A 729 -8.04 27.50 -12.58
C ASN A 729 -8.76 28.35 -11.53
N HIS A 730 -9.11 27.78 -10.36
CA HIS A 730 -9.92 28.45 -9.35
C HIS A 730 -9.34 29.80 -8.91
N PHE A 731 -8.01 29.86 -8.75
CA PHE A 731 -7.31 31.09 -8.42
C PHE A 731 -7.54 32.18 -9.48
N LEU A 732 -7.36 31.85 -10.76
CA LEU A 732 -7.55 32.80 -11.85
C LEU A 732 -9.02 33.26 -11.96
N ILE A 733 -9.97 32.34 -11.82
CA ILE A 733 -11.41 32.64 -11.83
C ILE A 733 -11.76 33.61 -10.69
N SER A 734 -11.22 33.36 -9.49
CA SER A 734 -11.43 34.21 -8.31
C SER A 734 -10.81 35.60 -8.48
N VAL A 735 -9.61 35.70 -9.07
CA VAL A 735 -8.97 36.98 -9.38
C VAL A 735 -9.79 37.77 -10.41
N ILE A 736 -10.31 37.12 -11.45
CA ILE A 736 -11.19 37.76 -12.43
C ILE A 736 -12.44 38.32 -11.74
N ASN A 737 -13.09 37.53 -10.88
CA ASN A 737 -14.28 37.99 -10.14
C ASN A 737 -13.95 39.17 -9.19
N PHE A 738 -12.78 39.14 -8.55
CA PHE A 738 -12.30 40.23 -7.70
C PHE A 738 -12.09 41.53 -8.50
N ILE A 739 -11.46 41.44 -9.69
CA ILE A 739 -11.26 42.60 -10.58
C ILE A 739 -12.60 43.14 -11.08
N ILE A 740 -13.53 42.27 -11.50
CA ILE A 740 -14.89 42.68 -11.91
C ILE A 740 -15.59 43.41 -10.76
N SER A 741 -15.47 42.92 -9.53
CA SER A 741 -16.05 43.53 -8.34
C SER A 741 -15.50 44.94 -8.09
N LEU A 742 -14.18 45.14 -8.21
CA LEU A 742 -13.54 46.45 -8.10
C LEU A 742 -14.01 47.41 -9.20
N LEU A 743 -14.09 46.93 -10.45
CA LEU A 743 -14.60 47.71 -11.58
C LEU A 743 -16.06 48.11 -11.36
N CYS A 744 -16.90 47.21 -10.84
CA CYS A 744 -18.28 47.52 -10.48
C CYS A 744 -18.36 48.65 -9.47
N ILE A 745 -17.57 48.62 -8.37
CA ILE A 745 -17.51 49.72 -7.41
C ILE A 745 -17.07 51.03 -8.08
N TYR A 746 -16.03 50.99 -8.91
CA TYR A 746 -15.53 52.16 -9.62
C TYR A 746 -16.60 52.78 -10.53
N ILE A 747 -17.28 51.97 -11.33
CA ILE A 747 -18.36 52.42 -12.22
C ILE A 747 -19.52 53.01 -11.41
N PHE A 748 -19.92 52.38 -10.31
CA PHE A 748 -20.95 52.89 -9.42
C PHE A 748 -20.62 54.22 -8.77
N SER A 749 -19.35 54.43 -8.41
CA SER A 749 -18.90 55.69 -7.83
C SER A 749 -19.12 56.88 -8.79
N ARG A 750 -19.16 56.61 -10.10
CA ARG A 750 -19.32 57.60 -11.18
C ARG A 750 -20.78 57.85 -11.59
N PHE A 751 -21.72 57.01 -11.19
CA PHE A 751 -23.14 57.16 -11.55
C PHE A 751 -23.81 58.25 -10.69
N LYS A 752 -24.34 59.31 -11.33
CA LYS A 752 -25.10 60.39 -10.67
C LYS A 752 -26.57 60.00 -10.52
N GLY A 753 -27.03 59.79 -9.27
CA GLY A 753 -28.43 59.44 -8.94
C GLY A 753 -28.57 58.25 -7.97
N LYS A 754 -27.89 58.29 -6.81
CA LYS A 754 -27.84 57.14 -5.88
C LYS A 754 -29.16 56.97 -5.12
N THR A 755 -29.92 55.92 -5.45
CA THR A 755 -31.01 55.45 -4.58
C THR A 755 -30.43 54.72 -3.34
N LYS A 756 -31.20 54.67 -2.23
CA LYS A 756 -30.79 53.96 -0.99
C LYS A 756 -30.39 52.49 -1.26
N SER A 757 -31.05 51.86 -2.23
CA SER A 757 -30.78 50.47 -2.64
C SER A 757 -29.42 50.30 -3.31
N TYR A 758 -28.95 51.25 -4.12
CA TYR A 758 -27.62 51.19 -4.74
C TYR A 758 -26.50 51.34 -3.70
N LYS A 759 -26.68 52.21 -2.71
CA LYS A 759 -25.71 52.38 -1.62
C LYS A 759 -25.59 51.12 -0.76
N LEU A 760 -26.70 50.41 -0.52
CA LEU A 760 -26.70 49.15 0.21
C LEU A 760 -25.93 48.05 -0.53
N ILE A 761 -26.18 47.87 -1.83
CA ILE A 761 -25.44 46.89 -2.66
C ILE A 761 -23.94 47.21 -2.65
N GLN A 762 -23.56 48.49 -2.80
CA GLN A 762 -22.17 48.91 -2.77
C GLN A 762 -21.48 48.56 -1.43
N ASN A 763 -22.16 48.76 -0.31
CA ASN A 763 -21.62 48.39 1.01
C ASN A 763 -21.39 46.89 1.15
N PHE A 764 -22.30 46.05 0.63
CA PHE A 764 -22.11 44.60 0.62
C PHE A 764 -20.95 44.18 -0.27
N ILE A 765 -20.83 44.73 -1.49
CA ILE A 765 -19.68 44.44 -2.35
C ILE A 765 -18.37 44.83 -1.65
N PHE A 766 -18.33 45.99 -0.99
CA PHE A 766 -17.14 46.41 -0.23
C PHE A 766 -16.83 45.46 0.93
N LEU A 767 -17.85 45.05 1.70
CA LEU A 767 -17.70 44.10 2.80
C LEU A 767 -17.08 42.78 2.30
N PHE A 768 -17.63 42.18 1.25
CA PHE A 768 -17.13 40.90 0.75
C PHE A 768 -15.79 41.03 0.01
N LEU A 769 -15.49 42.17 -0.62
CA LEU A 769 -14.16 42.45 -1.17
C LEU A 769 -13.12 42.54 -0.05
N PHE A 770 -13.45 43.24 1.04
CA PHE A 770 -12.57 43.36 2.20
C PHE A 770 -12.34 42.00 2.85
N THR A 771 -13.39 41.21 3.05
CA THR A 771 -13.29 39.83 3.56
C THR A 771 -12.45 38.95 2.63
N ALA A 772 -12.68 38.99 1.31
CA ALA A 772 -11.89 38.24 0.33
C ALA A 772 -10.41 38.67 0.33
N ALA A 773 -10.12 39.96 0.48
CA ALA A 773 -8.75 40.46 0.55
C ALA A 773 -8.03 39.99 1.82
N ILE A 774 -8.68 40.06 2.99
CA ILE A 774 -8.12 39.57 4.26
C ILE A 774 -7.90 38.07 4.20
N THR A 775 -8.92 37.30 3.81
CA THR A 775 -8.84 35.84 3.76
C THR A 775 -7.82 35.37 2.72
N GLY A 776 -7.77 36.02 1.56
CA GLY A 776 -6.74 35.77 0.55
C GLY A 776 -5.32 36.09 1.07
N PHE A 777 -5.15 37.18 1.82
CA PHE A 777 -3.87 37.50 2.46
C PHE A 777 -3.47 36.44 3.50
N LEU A 778 -4.40 35.99 4.34
CA LEU A 778 -4.16 34.91 5.32
C LEU A 778 -3.73 33.60 4.64
N MET A 779 -4.31 33.29 3.47
CA MET A 779 -3.94 32.12 2.67
C MET A 779 -2.52 32.19 2.08
N LEU A 780 -1.96 33.40 1.90
CA LEU A 780 -0.63 33.61 1.34
C LEU A 780 0.48 33.59 2.40
N ILE A 781 0.22 34.08 3.62
CA ILE A 781 1.25 34.18 4.67
C ILE A 781 1.56 32.84 5.37
N GLN A 782 0.58 31.93 5.44
CA GLN A 782 0.71 30.53 5.90
C GLN A 782 1.59 30.28 7.14
N PHE A 783 1.65 31.20 8.12
CA PHE A 783 2.45 30.94 9.32
C PHE A 783 1.87 29.77 10.13
N ASN A 784 2.73 28.82 10.52
CA ASN A 784 2.33 27.61 11.27
C ASN A 784 1.51 27.93 12.54
N PHE A 785 1.82 29.02 13.23
CA PHE A 785 1.13 29.44 14.46
C PHE A 785 -0.35 29.83 14.23
N ILE A 786 -0.69 30.37 13.05
CA ILE A 786 -2.07 30.78 12.72
C ILE A 786 -2.79 29.78 11.82
N TYR A 787 -2.12 28.69 11.43
CA TYR A 787 -2.65 27.68 10.51
C TYR A 787 -4.03 27.13 10.91
N PRO A 788 -4.33 26.88 12.20
CA PRO A 788 -5.68 26.46 12.64
C PRO A 788 -6.79 27.46 12.32
N VAL A 789 -6.46 28.74 12.10
CA VAL A 789 -7.39 29.79 11.70
C VAL A 789 -7.37 29.97 10.18
N VAL A 790 -6.20 29.86 9.54
CA VAL A 790 -6.04 30.00 8.08
C VAL A 790 -6.87 28.96 7.32
N LYS A 791 -7.06 27.74 7.85
CA LYS A 791 -7.89 26.71 7.21
C LYS A 791 -9.33 27.17 6.94
N TYR A 792 -9.91 27.96 7.84
CA TYR A 792 -11.25 28.53 7.67
C TYR A 792 -11.28 29.71 6.69
N ALA A 793 -10.14 30.37 6.47
CA ALA A 793 -10.02 31.47 5.52
C ALA A 793 -10.33 31.02 4.09
N TYR A 794 -9.98 29.78 3.71
CA TYR A 794 -10.32 29.22 2.40
C TYR A 794 -11.83 29.19 2.15
N THR A 795 -12.60 28.66 3.11
CA THR A 795 -14.06 28.59 2.98
C THR A 795 -14.68 29.98 3.00
N LEU A 796 -14.20 30.87 3.88
CA LEU A 796 -14.70 32.25 3.95
C LEU A 796 -14.36 33.07 2.69
N PHE A 797 -13.22 32.81 2.07
CA PHE A 797 -12.83 33.40 0.79
C PHE A 797 -13.82 33.00 -0.31
N ASP A 798 -14.10 31.70 -0.45
CA ASP A 798 -15.04 31.20 -1.46
C ASP A 798 -16.49 31.67 -1.21
N ILE A 799 -16.90 31.78 0.06
CA ILE A 799 -18.19 32.39 0.43
C ILE A 799 -18.23 33.83 -0.07
N SER A 800 -17.15 34.58 0.15
CA SER A 800 -17.04 35.96 -0.31
C SER A 800 -17.12 36.05 -1.84
N GLN A 801 -16.48 35.14 -2.57
CA GLN A 801 -16.56 35.08 -4.04
C GLN A 801 -17.99 34.85 -4.55
N VAL A 802 -18.74 33.94 -3.92
CA VAL A 802 -20.16 33.70 -4.24
C VAL A 802 -20.98 34.98 -4.05
N PHE A 803 -20.89 35.62 -2.88
CA PHE A 803 -21.66 36.83 -2.60
C PHE A 803 -21.26 37.99 -3.52
N LEU A 804 -19.97 38.18 -3.80
CA LEU A 804 -19.51 39.18 -4.77
C LEU A 804 -20.18 38.98 -6.13
N THR A 805 -20.17 37.74 -6.64
CA THR A 805 -20.78 37.40 -7.92
C THR A 805 -22.29 37.69 -7.92
N LEU A 806 -23.00 37.33 -6.84
CA LEU A 806 -24.43 37.62 -6.68
C LEU A 806 -24.72 39.13 -6.71
N PHE A 807 -23.96 39.94 -5.99
CA PHE A 807 -24.16 41.39 -5.98
C PHE A 807 -23.78 42.06 -7.30
N ILE A 808 -22.80 41.53 -8.04
CA ILE A 808 -22.49 41.97 -9.41
C ILE A 808 -23.64 41.63 -10.37
N LEU A 809 -24.21 40.43 -10.27
CA LEU A 809 -25.37 40.04 -11.09
C LEU A 809 -26.57 40.97 -10.87
N ILE A 810 -26.91 41.22 -9.60
CA ILE A 810 -27.98 42.16 -9.23
C ILE A 810 -27.69 43.56 -9.79
N THR A 811 -26.42 43.97 -9.75
CA THR A 811 -25.95 45.24 -10.29
C THR A 811 -26.17 45.35 -11.80
N ILE A 812 -25.71 44.36 -12.57
CA ILE A 812 -25.82 44.39 -14.03
C ILE A 812 -27.30 44.33 -14.44
N TYR A 813 -28.09 43.50 -13.76
CA TYR A 813 -29.53 43.45 -13.97
C TYR A 813 -30.18 44.82 -13.77
N LYS A 814 -29.84 45.53 -12.70
CA LYS A 814 -30.33 46.89 -12.46
C LYS A 814 -29.84 47.89 -13.51
N PHE A 815 -28.59 47.79 -13.98
CA PHE A 815 -28.11 48.65 -15.06
C PHE A 815 -28.85 48.39 -16.38
N ILE A 816 -29.12 47.13 -16.71
CA ILE A 816 -29.95 46.77 -17.87
C ILE A 816 -31.34 47.39 -17.70
N PHE A 817 -31.96 47.24 -16.53
CA PHE A 817 -33.26 47.82 -16.21
C PHE A 817 -33.28 49.35 -16.34
N ASP A 818 -32.30 50.05 -15.77
CA ASP A 818 -32.21 51.51 -15.84
C ASP A 818 -31.91 52.00 -17.27
N LEU A 819 -31.09 51.28 -18.03
CA LEU A 819 -30.79 51.61 -19.43
C LEU A 819 -32.07 51.57 -20.29
N LEU A 820 -32.95 50.61 -20.04
CA LEU A 820 -34.18 50.41 -20.79
C LEU A 820 -35.34 51.31 -20.33
N ASN A 821 -35.27 51.85 -19.12
CA ASN A 821 -36.29 52.74 -18.54
C ASN A 821 -35.91 54.24 -18.60
N LYS A 822 -34.83 54.63 -19.29
CA LYS A 822 -34.49 56.06 -19.44
C LYS A 822 -35.65 56.84 -20.06
N PRO A 823 -36.05 58.00 -19.50
CA PRO A 823 -37.13 58.80 -20.04
C PRO A 823 -36.80 59.25 -21.47
N LYS A 824 -37.75 59.05 -22.39
CA LYS A 824 -37.67 59.55 -23.77
C LYS A 824 -37.39 61.05 -23.71
N LEU A 825 -36.24 61.50 -24.20
CA LEU A 825 -36.04 62.91 -24.53
C LEU A 825 -37.11 63.25 -25.57
N LYS A 826 -38.10 64.07 -25.18
CA LYS A 826 -38.97 64.75 -26.14
C LYS A 826 -38.04 65.56 -27.05
N ILE A 827 -37.85 65.09 -28.27
CA ILE A 827 -37.37 65.95 -29.35
C ILE A 827 -38.50 66.96 -29.55
N SER A 828 -38.29 68.17 -29.04
CA SER A 828 -39.16 69.30 -29.31
C SER A 828 -38.94 69.74 -30.75
N GLY A 829 -40.02 69.73 -31.54
CA GLY A 829 -40.20 70.53 -32.76
C GLY A 829 -39.32 70.16 -33.93
#